data_AF-A0A8J2WN30-F1
#
_entry.id   AF-A0A8J2WN30-F1
#
_cell.length_a   1.000
_cell.length_b   1.000
_cell.length_c   1.000
_cell.angle_alpha   90.00
_cell.angle_beta   90.00
_cell.angle_gamma   90.00
#
_symmetry.space_group_name_H-M   'P 1'
#
loop_
_entity.id
_entity.type
_entity.pdbx_description
1 polymer ?
#
loop_
_entity_poly.entity_id
_entity_poly.type
_entity_poly.pdbx_seq_one_letter_code
_entity_poly.pdbx_strand_id
1 'polypeptide(L)'
;MSLRKLCFVFCSSLLLLCFLGVESSSSYCPDICQCYKNHLEETVWNCTRLVSAGQLWNDDLRQPVQHLHIEDSKIDFPDDLSDHFPNLKTLELSNNSINCSKHLIWLLQLNGKLQDQENIHCTSPQTFNGTQVLKALQLIYDVDTRCPERCVCELAHVPKDDQFVTVSVSCNNLGFTEIPKTLPANVTIHMDLSNNRIEDVSELAKNPSYSRVTVLYLANNRIKSITSLENSDWIEQFSLLSLQGNLLQEIPTQALNNVFHHQDINGVRMLLSNNPWKCDCNTISQFQKMEGTTQNIDANDRIAETAVVSRANPDRKVYSATTAKIRIINQIPDDILNDKNLAAAIELLPSNYSFEIHKTVWRIRQVGAKRVALQMPEGLLMFALTISDIIEEFCQAETVIMGDVTYGACCVDDRTAIALGADLMIHYGHSCLIPVDQTNGIKMLYIFVDIKFDSQHFIETIKLNFNKETRMSFVSTIQFVASLQSLVMLLKSEGYIASTPKSSPLSPGEILGCTSPSIDTDVIIYLGDGRFHLESAMIANPDCRAYKYDPYNKEFTQEFYEHDQMKTNRKAAIDTATKASRFGLILGTLGRQGSPKVLNEIKEKMLKSNKEFVTILMSEIFPTKLALMPSVDAWVQIACPRLSIDWGLAFSKPLLTPYEINVALKEVEWMDKYPMDFYAYESLGAWTPNFKPKCEKKKTIDRK
;
A
#
# COMPACT_ATOMS: atom_id res chain seq x y z
N MET A 1 20.01 27.46 72.41
CA MET A 1 18.88 26.52 72.51
C MET A 1 17.66 27.23 71.94
N SER A 2 17.46 27.13 70.62
CA SER A 2 16.71 26.07 69.92
C SER A 2 15.24 26.47 69.80
N LEU A 3 14.83 26.72 68.55
CA LEU A 3 13.46 26.95 68.05
C LEU A 3 12.51 27.73 68.98
N ARG A 4 12.56 29.07 68.93
CA ARG A 4 11.46 30.01 69.28
C ARG A 4 11.95 31.46 69.13
N LYS A 5 12.05 31.93 67.89
CA LYS A 5 12.15 33.37 67.51
C LYS A 5 12.09 33.49 65.98
N LEU A 6 10.96 33.06 65.40
CA LEU A 6 10.52 33.47 64.06
C LEU A 6 8.99 33.38 63.93
N CYS A 7 8.28 33.62 65.04
CA CYS A 7 6.86 33.97 65.09
C CYS A 7 6.80 35.33 65.77
N PHE A 8 6.01 36.28 65.25
CA PHE A 8 5.85 37.69 65.68
C PHE A 8 6.67 38.78 64.96
N VAL A 9 6.80 38.72 63.63
CA VAL A 9 6.87 39.95 62.79
C VAL A 9 5.91 39.89 61.57
N PHE A 10 5.16 38.80 61.38
CA PHE A 10 4.25 38.60 60.25
C PHE A 10 2.78 38.53 60.68
N CYS A 11 2.29 39.51 61.47
CA CYS A 11 0.83 39.61 61.73
C CYS A 11 0.41 40.95 62.35
N SER A 12 0.68 42.10 61.72
CA SER A 12 0.05 43.38 62.13
C SER A 12 0.12 44.49 61.08
N SER A 13 0.04 44.15 59.80
CA SER A 13 -0.16 45.12 58.70
C SER A 13 -1.10 44.60 57.60
N LEU A 14 -1.94 43.61 57.93
CA LEU A 14 -3.24 43.42 57.27
C LEU A 14 -4.18 44.50 57.82
N LEU A 15 -4.81 45.28 56.92
CA LEU A 15 -5.67 46.45 57.17
C LEU A 15 -4.94 47.80 57.39
N LEU A 16 -4.32 48.32 56.34
CA LEU A 16 -4.51 49.70 55.85
C LEU A 16 -3.45 49.95 54.78
N LEU A 17 -3.82 49.75 53.52
CA LEU A 17 -3.30 50.42 52.31
C LEU A 17 -3.95 49.73 51.09
N CYS A 18 -5.28 49.81 51.03
CA CYS A 18 -5.88 50.18 49.75
C CYS A 18 -5.36 51.58 49.41
N PHE A 19 -5.14 51.78 48.12
CA PHE A 19 -4.68 53.00 47.45
C PHE A 19 -3.17 53.09 47.20
N LEU A 20 -2.85 52.83 45.92
CA LEU A 20 -1.63 53.14 45.18
C LEU A 20 -0.50 52.10 45.27
N GLY A 21 -0.84 50.86 44.90
CA GLY A 21 0.12 49.88 44.40
C GLY A 21 -0.36 49.40 43.04
N VAL A 22 0.28 49.91 41.98
CA VAL A 22 0.04 49.59 40.57
C VAL A 22 0.02 48.07 40.39
N GLU A 23 -1.13 47.51 39.99
CA GLU A 23 -1.19 46.18 39.38
C GLU A 23 -0.36 46.24 38.10
N SER A 24 0.88 45.75 38.13
CA SER A 24 1.56 45.39 36.91
C SER A 24 0.93 44.10 36.41
N SER A 25 -0.14 44.23 35.62
CA SER A 25 -0.59 43.20 34.70
C SER A 25 0.60 42.87 33.78
N SER A 26 1.42 41.89 34.15
CA SER A 26 2.37 41.31 33.21
C SER A 26 1.54 40.50 32.23
N SER A 27 1.15 41.18 31.15
CA SER A 27 0.48 40.62 29.98
C SER A 27 1.30 39.45 29.47
N TYR A 28 0.88 38.23 29.81
CA TYR A 28 1.40 37.08 29.10
C TYR A 28 0.97 37.25 27.64
N CYS A 29 1.95 37.48 26.77
CA CYS A 29 1.79 37.51 25.34
C CYS A 29 2.80 36.50 24.78
N PRO A 30 2.34 35.43 24.12
CA PRO A 30 3.27 34.48 23.50
C PRO A 30 4.20 35.17 22.51
N ASP A 31 5.45 34.73 22.42
CA ASP A 31 6.45 35.30 21.49
C ASP A 31 6.03 35.23 20.01
N ILE A 32 5.11 34.30 19.70
CA ILE A 32 4.54 34.11 18.37
C ILE A 32 3.35 35.04 18.07
N CYS A 33 2.91 35.81 19.07
CA CYS A 33 1.73 36.66 19.00
C CYS A 33 2.09 38.14 19.17
N GLN A 34 1.32 39.00 18.49
CA GLN A 34 1.24 40.42 18.78
C GLN A 34 -0.04 40.66 19.58
N CYS A 35 0.11 41.08 20.84
CA CYS A 35 -1.02 41.29 21.75
C CYS A 35 -1.27 42.77 21.99
N TYR A 36 -2.51 43.21 21.82
CA TYR A 36 -2.93 44.60 22.01
C TYR A 36 -4.40 44.70 22.44
N LYS A 37 -4.86 45.92 22.73
CA LYS A 37 -6.28 46.20 22.93
C LYS A 37 -6.87 46.94 21.73
N ASN A 38 -8.06 46.55 21.30
CA ASN A 38 -8.77 47.27 20.24
C ASN A 38 -9.37 48.59 20.76
N HIS A 39 -10.04 49.33 19.88
CA HIS A 39 -10.69 50.62 20.17
C HIS A 39 -11.87 50.51 21.17
N LEU A 40 -12.33 49.30 21.47
CA LEU A 40 -13.34 48.98 22.48
C LEU A 40 -12.72 48.47 23.79
N GLU A 41 -11.40 48.60 23.95
CA GLU A 41 -10.61 48.09 25.09
C GLU A 41 -10.63 46.56 25.24
N GLU A 42 -10.92 45.83 24.16
CA GLU A 42 -10.96 44.36 24.14
C GLU A 42 -9.61 43.75 23.76
N THR A 43 -9.26 42.62 24.38
CA THR A 43 -7.95 41.96 24.19
C THR A 43 -7.89 41.21 22.87
N VAL A 44 -6.91 41.56 22.02
CA VAL A 44 -6.67 40.97 20.69
C VAL A 44 -5.28 40.36 20.60
N TRP A 45 -5.19 39.13 20.11
CA TRP A 45 -3.94 38.42 19.84
C TRP A 45 -3.85 38.05 18.36
N ASN A 46 -2.79 38.48 17.68
CA ASN A 46 -2.48 38.10 16.29
C ASN A 46 -1.24 37.20 16.28
N CYS A 47 -1.43 35.91 16.00
CA CYS A 47 -0.40 34.89 16.13
C CYS A 47 -0.04 34.30 14.77
N THR A 48 1.25 34.05 14.55
CA THR A 48 1.76 33.48 13.28
C THR A 48 2.70 32.32 13.54
N ARG A 49 2.85 31.41 12.56
CA ARG A 49 3.79 30.27 12.62
C ARG A 49 3.56 29.35 13.83
N LEU A 50 2.31 29.20 14.24
CA LEU A 50 1.89 28.28 15.30
C LEU A 50 2.13 26.83 14.84
N VAL A 51 2.83 26.06 15.67
CA VAL A 51 3.13 24.63 15.42
C VAL A 51 2.49 23.69 16.45
N SER A 52 2.08 24.20 17.62
CA SER A 52 1.23 23.48 18.58
C SER A 52 0.39 24.45 19.39
N ALA A 53 -0.82 24.06 19.79
CA ALA A 53 -1.70 24.87 20.63
C ALA A 53 -1.04 25.29 21.95
N GLY A 54 -0.21 24.43 22.56
CA GLY A 54 0.52 24.71 23.79
C GLY A 54 1.46 25.94 23.76
N GLN A 55 1.72 26.52 22.58
CA GLN A 55 2.45 27.79 22.49
C GLN A 55 1.61 29.01 22.84
N LEU A 56 0.28 28.87 22.95
CA LEU A 56 -0.64 29.96 23.22
C LEU A 56 -0.87 30.21 24.72
N TRP A 57 -0.37 29.35 25.62
CA TRP A 57 -0.54 29.51 27.06
C TRP A 57 0.72 29.11 27.83
N ASN A 58 0.82 29.55 29.09
CA ASN A 58 1.90 29.19 30.00
C ASN A 58 1.27 28.85 31.36
N ASP A 59 1.43 27.60 31.80
CA ASP A 59 0.72 26.96 32.92
C ASP A 59 -0.83 26.96 32.81
N ASP A 60 -1.53 26.24 33.69
CA ASP A 60 -3.01 25.99 33.69
C ASP A 60 -3.91 27.25 33.84
N LEU A 61 -3.38 28.45 33.52
CA LEU A 61 -4.07 29.72 33.66
C LEU A 61 -4.89 30.05 32.40
N ARG A 62 -6.21 30.18 32.59
CA ARG A 62 -7.15 30.67 31.57
C ARG A 62 -6.81 32.09 31.15
N GLN A 63 -6.73 32.34 29.85
CA GLN A 63 -6.28 33.62 29.31
C GLN A 63 -7.49 34.55 29.04
N PRO A 64 -7.41 35.86 29.36
CA PRO A 64 -8.50 36.81 29.17
C PRO A 64 -8.58 37.35 27.72
N VAL A 65 -8.32 36.51 26.72
CA VAL A 65 -8.34 36.88 25.30
C VAL A 65 -9.79 36.93 24.79
N GLN A 66 -10.12 37.97 24.04
CA GLN A 66 -11.46 38.15 23.45
C GLN A 66 -11.44 37.97 21.92
N HIS A 67 -10.34 38.31 21.24
CA HIS A 67 -10.18 38.10 19.81
C HIS A 67 -8.85 37.39 19.54
N LEU A 68 -8.90 36.25 18.87
CA LEU A 68 -7.72 35.46 18.50
C LEU A 68 -7.66 35.32 16.98
N HIS A 69 -6.61 35.86 16.38
CA HIS A 69 -6.31 35.74 14.96
C HIS A 69 -5.09 34.86 14.80
N ILE A 70 -5.21 33.77 14.04
CA ILE A 70 -4.11 32.88 13.73
C ILE A 70 -3.97 32.86 12.22
N GLU A 71 -2.76 33.09 11.70
CA GLU A 71 -2.45 33.06 10.26
C GLU A 71 -1.08 32.38 10.02
N ASP A 72 -0.79 32.00 8.78
CA ASP A 72 0.48 31.39 8.36
C ASP A 72 0.94 30.20 9.24
N SER A 73 -0.03 29.43 9.75
CA SER A 73 0.18 28.37 10.72
C SER A 73 -0.35 27.02 10.23
N LYS A 74 0.11 25.95 10.87
CA LYS A 74 -0.40 24.59 10.65
C LYS A 74 -1.37 24.24 11.78
N ILE A 75 -2.63 24.05 11.43
CA ILE A 75 -3.70 23.84 12.40
C ILE A 75 -4.06 22.36 12.41
N ASP A 76 -3.67 21.67 13.48
CA ASP A 76 -4.01 20.26 13.78
C ASP A 76 -3.88 20.05 15.30
N PHE A 77 -4.72 20.73 16.07
CA PHE A 77 -4.58 20.76 17.52
C PHE A 77 -5.57 19.79 18.17
N PRO A 78 -5.09 18.82 18.97
CA PRO A 78 -5.96 17.91 19.73
C PRO A 78 -6.60 18.60 20.95
N ASP A 79 -6.00 19.69 21.43
CA ASP A 79 -6.48 20.43 22.59
C ASP A 79 -7.63 21.37 22.23
N ASP A 80 -8.71 21.31 23.00
CA ASP A 80 -9.83 22.25 22.88
C ASP A 80 -9.38 23.64 23.36
N LEU A 81 -9.25 24.58 22.42
CA LEU A 81 -8.86 25.95 22.73
C LEU A 81 -9.94 26.68 23.54
N SER A 82 -11.21 26.28 23.42
CA SER A 82 -12.32 26.98 24.05
C SER A 82 -12.23 26.96 25.58
N ASP A 83 -11.68 25.87 26.16
CA ASP A 83 -11.47 25.73 27.60
C ASP A 83 -10.39 26.67 28.15
N HIS A 84 -9.39 27.00 27.32
CA HIS A 84 -8.26 27.87 27.69
C HIS A 84 -8.57 29.36 27.48
N PHE A 85 -9.54 29.69 26.63
CA PHE A 85 -9.97 31.05 26.31
C PHE A 85 -11.46 31.28 26.64
N PRO A 86 -11.85 31.33 27.94
CA PRO A 86 -13.25 31.41 28.36
C PRO A 86 -13.98 32.69 27.88
N ASN A 87 -13.24 33.76 27.62
CA ASN A 87 -13.77 35.06 27.19
C ASN A 87 -13.73 35.26 25.67
N LEU A 88 -13.37 34.22 24.90
CA LEU A 88 -13.21 34.33 23.45
C LEU A 88 -14.54 34.72 22.79
N LYS A 89 -14.52 35.82 22.06
CA LYS A 89 -15.62 36.35 21.24
C LYS A 89 -15.43 36.01 19.77
N THR A 90 -14.20 36.15 19.24
CA THR A 90 -13.91 35.82 17.84
C THR A 90 -12.63 34.99 17.69
N LEU A 91 -12.68 34.02 16.78
CA LEU A 91 -11.55 33.23 16.31
C LEU A 91 -11.44 33.37 14.79
N GLU A 92 -10.28 33.77 14.28
CA GLU A 92 -10.01 33.82 12.83
C GLU A 92 -8.89 32.85 12.47
N LEU A 93 -9.14 32.00 11.48
CA LEU A 93 -8.24 30.94 11.00
C LEU A 93 -7.96 31.07 9.50
N SER A 94 -8.20 32.23 8.90
CA SER A 94 -7.90 32.50 7.48
C SER A 94 -6.39 32.34 7.21
N ASN A 95 -6.04 31.99 5.97
CA ASN A 95 -4.64 31.82 5.54
C ASN A 95 -3.80 30.80 6.34
N ASN A 96 -4.42 29.71 6.80
CA ASN A 96 -3.71 28.60 7.45
C ASN A 96 -3.75 27.31 6.65
N SER A 97 -2.78 26.43 6.91
CA SER A 97 -2.84 25.03 6.48
C SER A 97 -3.57 24.21 7.55
N ILE A 98 -4.85 23.93 7.30
CA ILE A 98 -5.71 23.22 8.24
C ILE A 98 -5.74 21.72 7.89
N ASN A 99 -5.43 20.86 8.88
CA ASN A 99 -5.61 19.42 8.81
C ASN A 99 -6.96 19.04 9.43
N CYS A 100 -7.97 18.82 8.60
CA CYS A 100 -9.30 18.44 9.02
C CYS A 100 -9.31 16.99 9.50
N SER A 101 -9.04 16.83 10.79
CA SER A 101 -9.01 15.57 11.51
C SER A 101 -10.00 15.59 12.69
N LYS A 102 -10.19 14.44 13.34
CA LYS A 102 -11.01 14.34 14.57
C LYS A 102 -10.53 15.27 15.69
N HIS A 103 -9.26 15.68 15.68
CA HIS A 103 -8.70 16.60 16.67
C HIS A 103 -9.36 17.97 16.63
N LEU A 104 -9.86 18.40 15.48
CA LEU A 104 -10.44 19.73 15.30
C LEU A 104 -11.96 19.77 15.51
N ILE A 105 -12.60 18.68 15.93
CA ILE A 105 -14.07 18.61 16.14
C ILE A 105 -14.57 19.70 17.10
N TRP A 106 -13.76 20.14 18.07
CA TRP A 106 -14.11 21.23 18.99
C TRP A 106 -14.45 22.55 18.28
N LEU A 107 -13.95 22.78 17.04
CA LEU A 107 -14.34 23.95 16.24
C LEU A 107 -15.84 24.00 15.94
N LEU A 108 -16.53 22.85 15.91
CA LEU A 108 -17.99 22.80 15.75
C LEU A 108 -18.72 23.45 16.94
N GLN A 109 -18.13 23.43 18.14
CA GLN A 109 -18.69 24.05 19.34
C GLN A 109 -18.51 25.57 19.36
N LEU A 110 -17.60 26.10 18.53
CA LEU A 110 -17.35 27.54 18.36
C LEU A 110 -18.18 28.17 17.24
N ASN A 111 -19.24 27.50 16.78
CA ASN A 111 -20.12 28.02 15.76
C ASN A 111 -20.70 29.38 16.20
N GLY A 112 -20.42 30.42 15.40
CA GLY A 112 -20.78 31.82 15.70
C GLY A 112 -19.66 32.68 16.31
N LYS A 113 -18.59 32.07 16.83
CA LYS A 113 -17.34 32.76 17.22
C LYS A 113 -16.28 32.68 16.13
N LEU A 114 -16.33 31.65 15.28
CA LEU A 114 -15.43 31.50 14.14
C LEU A 114 -15.79 32.53 13.05
N GLN A 115 -14.83 33.38 12.69
CA GLN A 115 -14.92 34.36 11.62
C GLN A 115 -14.58 33.72 10.27
N ASP A 116 -15.14 34.28 9.20
CA ASP A 116 -14.84 33.90 7.82
C ASP A 116 -15.01 32.40 7.49
N GLN A 117 -16.07 31.80 8.05
CA GLN A 117 -16.33 30.36 7.98
C GLN A 117 -16.43 29.81 6.56
N GLU A 118 -16.83 30.64 5.59
CA GLU A 118 -17.01 30.25 4.19
C GLU A 118 -15.69 30.11 3.42
N ASN A 119 -14.64 30.79 3.87
CA ASN A 119 -13.34 30.87 3.19
C ASN A 119 -12.23 30.04 3.87
N ILE A 120 -12.55 29.33 4.96
CA ILE A 120 -11.61 28.39 5.59
C ILE A 120 -11.79 26.99 5.02
N HIS A 121 -10.73 26.50 4.37
CA HIS A 121 -10.74 25.21 3.69
C HIS A 121 -9.68 24.25 4.27
N CYS A 122 -10.01 22.97 4.28
CA CYS A 122 -9.07 21.92 4.62
C CYS A 122 -7.96 21.85 3.57
N THR A 123 -6.72 21.80 4.03
CA THR A 123 -5.53 21.54 3.19
C THR A 123 -5.09 20.08 3.26
N SER A 124 -5.46 19.39 4.34
CA SER A 124 -5.25 17.97 4.57
C SER A 124 -6.37 17.40 5.44
N PRO A 125 -6.56 16.06 5.50
CA PRO A 125 -5.98 15.06 4.61
C PRO A 125 -6.48 15.24 3.16
N GLN A 126 -5.86 14.55 2.19
CA GLN A 126 -6.19 14.71 0.77
C GLN A 126 -7.68 14.48 0.47
N THR A 127 -8.34 13.60 1.22
CA THR A 127 -9.79 13.34 1.18
C THR A 127 -10.61 14.63 1.34
N PHE A 128 -10.16 15.57 2.17
CA PHE A 128 -10.86 16.81 2.45
C PHE A 128 -10.30 18.03 1.73
N ASN A 129 -9.24 17.89 0.93
CA ASN A 129 -8.54 19.03 0.34
C ASN A 129 -9.48 19.94 -0.49
N GLY A 130 -9.60 21.20 -0.07
CA GLY A 130 -10.50 22.21 -0.63
C GLY A 130 -11.92 22.23 -0.05
N THR A 131 -12.27 21.27 0.81
CA THR A 131 -13.57 21.23 1.51
C THR A 131 -13.60 22.28 2.61
N GLN A 132 -14.74 22.93 2.82
CA GLN A 132 -14.94 23.85 3.94
C GLN A 132 -14.72 23.11 5.28
N VAL A 133 -13.98 23.75 6.19
CA VAL A 133 -13.56 23.13 7.47
C VAL A 133 -14.77 22.64 8.28
N LEU A 134 -15.78 23.48 8.50
CA LEU A 134 -16.94 23.08 9.29
C LEU A 134 -17.74 21.94 8.62
N LYS A 135 -17.84 21.93 7.29
CA LYS A 135 -18.48 20.84 6.53
C LYS A 135 -17.72 19.52 6.71
N ALA A 136 -16.39 19.56 6.62
CA ALA A 136 -15.54 18.40 6.82
C ALA A 136 -15.60 17.87 8.26
N LEU A 137 -15.50 18.75 9.25
CA LEU A 137 -15.55 18.38 10.66
C LEU A 137 -16.91 17.84 11.08
N GLN A 138 -18.00 18.42 10.57
CA GLN A 138 -19.35 17.91 10.80
C GLN A 138 -19.46 16.48 10.27
N LEU A 139 -18.93 16.21 9.07
CA LEU A 139 -18.92 14.87 8.48
C LEU A 139 -18.09 13.88 9.30
N ILE A 140 -16.90 14.29 9.77
CA ILE A 140 -16.05 13.46 10.64
C ILE A 140 -16.78 13.12 11.94
N TYR A 141 -17.34 14.13 12.62
CA TYR A 141 -18.09 13.95 13.85
C TYR A 141 -19.30 13.02 13.65
N ASP A 142 -20.04 13.23 12.57
CA ASP A 142 -21.22 12.46 12.19
C ASP A 142 -20.92 10.98 11.89
N VAL A 143 -19.74 10.69 11.33
CA VAL A 143 -19.28 9.31 11.06
C VAL A 143 -18.76 8.67 12.34
N ASP A 144 -17.97 9.40 13.13
CA ASP A 144 -17.36 8.90 14.37
C ASP A 144 -18.43 8.55 15.42
N THR A 145 -19.38 9.45 15.66
CA THR A 145 -20.45 9.26 16.66
C THR A 145 -21.46 8.18 16.30
N ARG A 146 -21.62 7.86 15.01
CA ARG A 146 -22.53 6.83 14.52
C ARG A 146 -21.82 5.57 14.04
N CYS A 147 -20.51 5.48 14.24
CA CYS A 147 -19.76 4.29 13.94
C CYS A 147 -20.20 3.16 14.88
N PRO A 148 -20.44 1.93 14.38
CA PRO A 148 -20.82 0.84 15.25
C PRO A 148 -19.75 0.53 16.29
N GLU A 149 -20.18 0.19 17.50
CA GLU A 149 -19.29 -0.15 18.61
C GLU A 149 -18.34 -1.29 18.20
N ARG A 150 -17.04 -1.12 18.46
CA ARG A 150 -15.93 -2.03 18.09
C ARG A 150 -15.54 -2.04 16.61
N CYS A 151 -16.30 -1.40 15.72
CA CYS A 151 -15.93 -1.27 14.31
C CYS A 151 -15.02 -0.06 14.08
N VAL A 152 -14.38 -0.02 12.91
CA VAL A 152 -13.58 1.11 12.43
C VAL A 152 -14.29 1.73 11.24
N CYS A 153 -14.58 3.04 11.30
CA CYS A 153 -15.20 3.79 10.22
C CYS A 153 -14.22 4.80 9.63
N GLU A 154 -14.04 4.75 8.32
CA GLU A 154 -13.11 5.62 7.60
C GLU A 154 -13.79 6.29 6.42
N LEU A 155 -13.49 7.57 6.21
CA LEU A 155 -13.96 8.33 5.05
C LEU A 155 -13.13 7.93 3.83
N ALA A 156 -13.67 7.02 3.02
CA ALA A 156 -12.99 6.45 1.86
C ALA A 156 -12.97 7.43 0.67
N HIS A 157 -14.05 8.20 0.47
CA HIS A 157 -14.12 9.19 -0.60
C HIS A 157 -15.05 10.35 -0.24
N VAL A 158 -14.57 11.58 -0.40
CA VAL A 158 -15.38 12.80 -0.26
C VAL A 158 -15.33 13.53 -1.60
N PRO A 159 -16.41 13.51 -2.38
CA PRO A 159 -16.48 14.22 -3.66
C PRO A 159 -16.38 15.74 -3.46
N LYS A 160 -15.85 16.45 -4.46
CA LYS A 160 -15.81 17.92 -4.48
C LYS A 160 -17.16 18.56 -4.86
N ASP A 161 -18.05 17.78 -5.47
CA ASP A 161 -19.40 18.17 -5.91
C ASP A 161 -20.48 17.52 -5.01
N ASP A 162 -21.78 17.83 -5.22
CA ASP A 162 -22.93 17.29 -4.46
C ASP A 162 -23.19 15.77 -4.62
N GLN A 163 -22.16 15.01 -4.98
CA GLN A 163 -22.19 13.55 -4.96
C GLN A 163 -22.07 13.01 -3.52
N PHE A 164 -22.47 11.76 -3.35
CA PHE A 164 -22.49 11.13 -2.04
C PHE A 164 -21.08 10.77 -1.54
N VAL A 165 -20.80 11.12 -0.29
CA VAL A 165 -19.61 10.67 0.47
C VAL A 165 -19.66 9.16 0.62
N THR A 166 -18.53 8.49 0.43
CA THR A 166 -18.35 7.06 0.70
C THR A 166 -17.58 6.83 2.01
N VAL A 167 -18.15 6.02 2.89
CA VAL A 167 -17.55 5.59 4.16
C VAL A 167 -17.29 4.10 4.11
N SER A 168 -16.07 3.70 4.46
CA SER A 168 -15.73 2.30 4.73
C SER A 168 -16.03 1.98 6.19
N VAL A 169 -16.73 0.88 6.44
CA VAL A 169 -17.07 0.39 7.78
C VAL A 169 -16.50 -1.02 7.94
N SER A 170 -15.39 -1.15 8.65
CA SER A 170 -14.70 -2.41 8.90
C SER A 170 -15.14 -2.99 10.25
N CYS A 171 -15.83 -4.12 10.19
CA CYS A 171 -16.36 -4.88 11.32
C CYS A 171 -15.93 -6.36 11.27
N ASN A 172 -14.89 -6.70 10.51
CA ASN A 172 -14.47 -8.07 10.25
C ASN A 172 -13.68 -8.67 11.41
N ASN A 173 -13.81 -9.99 11.64
CA ASN A 173 -13.09 -10.74 12.67
C ASN A 173 -13.29 -10.21 14.12
N LEU A 174 -14.47 -9.65 14.42
CA LEU A 174 -14.79 -9.11 15.75
C LEU A 174 -15.75 -10.03 16.54
N GLY A 175 -16.12 -11.18 15.98
CA GLY A 175 -17.00 -12.15 16.60
C GLY A 175 -18.45 -11.67 16.72
N PHE A 176 -18.91 -10.78 15.84
CA PHE A 176 -20.31 -10.34 15.78
C PHE A 176 -21.24 -11.54 15.56
N THR A 177 -22.31 -11.63 16.34
CA THR A 177 -23.39 -12.60 16.16
C THR A 177 -24.63 -11.99 15.51
N GLU A 178 -24.73 -10.67 15.55
CA GLU A 178 -25.81 -9.86 14.96
C GLU A 178 -25.20 -8.72 14.15
N ILE A 179 -25.94 -8.26 13.15
CA ILE A 179 -25.59 -7.09 12.35
C ILE A 179 -25.73 -5.82 13.22
N PRO A 180 -24.76 -4.87 13.19
CA PRO A 180 -24.84 -3.68 14.03
C PRO A 180 -26.07 -2.81 13.75
N LYS A 181 -26.70 -2.24 14.79
CA LYS A 181 -27.96 -1.49 14.62
C LYS A 181 -27.78 -0.02 14.21
N THR A 182 -26.58 0.51 14.36
CA THR A 182 -26.28 1.93 14.13
C THR A 182 -25.23 2.03 13.04
N LEU A 183 -25.49 2.87 12.04
CA LEU A 183 -24.55 3.18 10.96
C LEU A 183 -24.49 4.71 10.74
N PRO A 184 -23.39 5.21 10.15
CA PRO A 184 -23.31 6.58 9.67
C PRO A 184 -24.46 6.89 8.69
N ALA A 185 -25.25 7.94 8.97
CA ALA A 185 -26.35 8.34 8.10
C ALA A 185 -25.90 9.29 6.99
N ASN A 186 -26.71 9.43 5.94
CA ASN A 186 -26.50 10.38 4.83
C ASN A 186 -25.20 10.17 4.02
N VAL A 187 -24.59 8.99 4.11
CA VAL A 187 -23.40 8.59 3.35
C VAL A 187 -23.63 7.25 2.65
N THR A 188 -22.89 7.01 1.58
CA THR A 188 -22.78 5.69 0.94
C THR A 188 -21.81 4.85 1.76
N ILE A 189 -22.15 3.58 2.00
CA ILE A 189 -21.38 2.72 2.90
C ILE A 189 -20.84 1.50 2.15
N HIS A 190 -19.54 1.26 2.31
CA HIS A 190 -18.88 0.01 1.98
C HIS A 190 -18.56 -0.72 3.28
N MET A 191 -19.24 -1.82 3.56
CA MET A 191 -19.19 -2.50 4.85
C MET A 191 -18.55 -3.89 4.75
N ASP A 192 -17.66 -4.20 5.67
CA ASP A 192 -17.07 -5.53 5.83
C ASP A 192 -17.46 -6.14 7.19
N LEU A 193 -18.32 -7.15 7.15
CA LEU A 193 -18.76 -7.98 8.28
C LEU A 193 -18.23 -9.42 8.17
N SER A 194 -17.18 -9.65 7.37
CA SER A 194 -16.64 -10.98 7.13
C SER A 194 -16.00 -11.60 8.37
N ASN A 195 -15.89 -12.93 8.38
CA ASN A 195 -15.21 -13.71 9.43
C ASN A 195 -15.82 -13.49 10.82
N ASN A 196 -17.16 -13.45 10.90
CA ASN A 196 -17.90 -13.29 12.14
C ASN A 196 -18.77 -14.55 12.39
N ARG A 197 -19.77 -14.45 13.27
CA ARG A 197 -20.68 -15.54 13.66
C ARG A 197 -22.14 -15.15 13.38
N ILE A 198 -22.38 -14.32 12.38
CA ILE A 198 -23.70 -13.78 12.05
C ILE A 198 -24.55 -14.90 11.43
N GLU A 199 -25.76 -15.06 11.93
CA GLU A 199 -26.75 -16.02 11.40
C GLU A 199 -27.96 -15.31 10.77
N ASP A 200 -28.41 -14.20 11.37
CA ASP A 200 -29.57 -13.42 10.93
C ASP A 200 -29.13 -12.17 10.15
N VAL A 201 -29.64 -12.02 8.93
CA VAL A 201 -29.41 -10.85 8.07
C VAL A 201 -30.62 -9.91 8.00
N SER A 202 -31.71 -10.22 8.72
CA SER A 202 -32.98 -9.48 8.61
C SER A 202 -32.86 -7.99 8.95
N GLU A 203 -31.85 -7.61 9.72
CA GLU A 203 -31.54 -6.21 10.04
C GLU A 203 -31.27 -5.36 8.79
N LEU A 204 -30.66 -5.93 7.73
CA LEU A 204 -30.38 -5.23 6.47
C LEU A 204 -31.66 -4.72 5.80
N ALA A 205 -32.76 -5.47 5.94
CA ALA A 205 -34.06 -5.13 5.37
C ALA A 205 -34.90 -4.24 6.31
N LYS A 206 -34.80 -4.46 7.63
CA LYS A 206 -35.65 -3.79 8.63
C LYS A 206 -35.15 -2.40 9.01
N ASN A 207 -33.84 -2.18 8.95
CA ASN A 207 -33.22 -0.97 9.47
C ASN A 207 -32.91 0.02 8.34
N PRO A 208 -33.59 1.18 8.31
CA PRO A 208 -33.39 2.18 7.25
C PRO A 208 -31.96 2.68 7.12
N SER A 209 -31.12 2.56 8.16
CA SER A 209 -29.71 2.96 8.13
C SER A 209 -28.90 2.15 7.13
N TYR A 210 -29.35 0.95 6.77
CA TYR A 210 -28.71 0.09 5.78
C TYR A 210 -29.05 0.49 4.34
N SER A 211 -30.04 1.37 4.13
CA SER A 211 -30.49 1.81 2.81
C SER A 211 -29.40 2.43 1.93
N ARG A 212 -28.22 2.74 2.47
CA ARG A 212 -27.11 3.31 1.71
C ARG A 212 -25.86 2.44 1.68
N VAL A 213 -25.97 1.21 2.16
CA VAL A 213 -24.92 0.19 2.03
C VAL A 213 -24.97 -0.39 0.63
N THR A 214 -23.97 -0.05 -0.19
CA THR A 214 -23.88 -0.47 -1.59
C THR A 214 -22.96 -1.67 -1.77
N VAL A 215 -21.91 -1.77 -0.94
CA VAL A 215 -20.96 -2.89 -0.93
C VAL A 215 -21.01 -3.54 0.44
N LEU A 216 -21.30 -4.84 0.49
CA LEU A 216 -21.40 -5.59 1.73
C LEU A 216 -20.67 -6.94 1.64
N TYR A 217 -19.68 -7.13 2.52
CA TYR A 217 -19.03 -8.43 2.71
C TYR A 217 -19.59 -9.12 3.95
N LEU A 218 -20.24 -10.27 3.76
CA LEU A 218 -20.71 -11.17 4.80
C LEU A 218 -20.02 -12.55 4.72
N ALA A 219 -18.85 -12.61 4.08
CA ALA A 219 -18.13 -13.85 3.87
C ALA A 219 -17.75 -14.53 5.20
N ASN A 220 -17.70 -15.87 5.22
CA ASN A 220 -17.28 -16.68 6.37
C ASN A 220 -18.07 -16.36 7.65
N ASN A 221 -19.40 -16.34 7.54
CA ASN A 221 -20.34 -16.24 8.66
C ASN A 221 -21.11 -17.57 8.80
N ARG A 222 -22.27 -17.57 9.48
CA ARG A 222 -23.11 -18.76 9.73
C ARG A 222 -24.50 -18.63 9.11
N ILE A 223 -24.63 -17.81 8.07
CA ILE A 223 -25.92 -17.48 7.45
C ILE A 223 -26.48 -18.71 6.73
N LYS A 224 -27.70 -19.13 7.09
CA LYS A 224 -28.37 -20.32 6.52
C LYS A 224 -29.39 -19.96 5.45
N SER A 225 -29.95 -18.75 5.50
CA SER A 225 -30.93 -18.24 4.56
C SER A 225 -30.85 -16.72 4.51
N ILE A 226 -31.19 -16.13 3.35
CA ILE A 226 -31.39 -14.68 3.20
C ILE A 226 -32.84 -14.34 2.82
N THR A 227 -33.78 -15.27 2.97
CA THR A 227 -35.20 -15.06 2.64
C THR A 227 -35.81 -13.86 3.36
N SER A 228 -35.27 -13.47 4.52
CA SER A 228 -35.66 -12.25 5.23
C SER A 228 -35.40 -10.95 4.46
N LEU A 229 -34.57 -10.98 3.41
CA LEU A 229 -34.27 -9.84 2.55
C LEU A 229 -35.18 -9.75 1.32
N GLU A 230 -36.03 -10.76 1.10
CA GLU A 230 -36.93 -10.81 -0.05
C GLU A 230 -37.91 -9.63 -0.02
N ASN A 231 -38.05 -8.95 -1.17
CA ASN A 231 -38.89 -7.75 -1.35
C ASN A 231 -38.49 -6.56 -0.46
N SER A 232 -37.25 -6.52 0.04
CA SER A 232 -36.72 -5.34 0.71
C SER A 232 -36.12 -4.36 -0.29
N ASP A 233 -36.32 -3.06 -0.09
CA ASP A 233 -35.70 -2.03 -0.94
C ASP A 233 -34.17 -2.16 -0.98
N TRP A 234 -33.57 -2.70 0.10
CA TRP A 234 -32.12 -2.90 0.21
C TRP A 234 -31.56 -3.88 -0.83
N ILE A 235 -32.27 -4.97 -1.11
CA ILE A 235 -31.80 -5.99 -2.04
C ILE A 235 -31.79 -5.50 -3.50
N GLU A 236 -32.44 -4.35 -3.78
CA GLU A 236 -32.53 -3.80 -5.14
C GLU A 236 -31.39 -2.83 -5.50
N GLN A 237 -30.66 -2.36 -4.49
CA GLN A 237 -29.76 -1.20 -4.62
C GLN A 237 -28.29 -1.51 -4.31
N PHE A 238 -27.96 -2.73 -3.87
CA PHE A 238 -26.57 -3.10 -3.62
C PHE A 238 -25.83 -3.28 -4.95
N SER A 239 -24.56 -2.88 -4.99
CA SER A 239 -23.65 -3.15 -6.10
C SER A 239 -22.76 -4.37 -5.86
N LEU A 240 -22.47 -4.72 -4.61
CA LEU A 240 -21.78 -5.98 -4.29
C LEU A 240 -22.28 -6.59 -2.98
N LEU A 241 -22.60 -7.89 -3.02
CA LEU A 241 -22.93 -8.70 -1.85
C LEU A 241 -22.10 -9.99 -1.85
N SER A 242 -21.21 -10.14 -0.88
CA SER A 242 -20.46 -11.39 -0.68
C SER A 242 -21.06 -12.22 0.44
N LEU A 243 -21.53 -13.42 0.11
CA LEU A 243 -22.04 -14.44 1.03
C LEU A 243 -21.19 -15.71 0.99
N GLN A 244 -19.96 -15.62 0.48
CA GLN A 244 -19.04 -16.77 0.36
C GLN A 244 -18.78 -17.42 1.72
N GLY A 245 -18.65 -18.75 1.78
CA GLY A 245 -18.23 -19.42 3.02
C GLY A 245 -19.28 -19.43 4.14
N ASN A 246 -20.57 -19.31 3.80
CA ASN A 246 -21.68 -19.38 4.75
C ASN A 246 -22.32 -20.79 4.76
N LEU A 247 -23.53 -20.91 5.29
CA LEU A 247 -24.28 -22.17 5.43
C LEU A 247 -25.51 -22.23 4.52
N LEU A 248 -25.51 -21.49 3.41
CA LEU A 248 -26.63 -21.46 2.46
C LEU A 248 -26.78 -22.81 1.75
N GLN A 249 -28.01 -23.33 1.70
CA GLN A 249 -28.31 -24.59 1.03
C GLN A 249 -29.16 -24.41 -0.23
N GLU A 250 -29.88 -23.29 -0.36
CA GLU A 250 -30.78 -23.03 -1.47
C GLU A 250 -30.57 -21.61 -2.00
N ILE A 251 -30.72 -21.43 -3.32
CA ILE A 251 -30.60 -20.14 -3.96
C ILE A 251 -31.77 -19.24 -3.52
N PRO A 252 -31.51 -17.98 -3.12
CA PRO A 252 -32.55 -17.03 -2.79
C PRO A 252 -33.19 -16.44 -4.06
N THR A 253 -33.95 -17.24 -4.80
CA THR A 253 -34.40 -16.89 -6.17
C THR A 253 -35.29 -15.66 -6.27
N GLN A 254 -36.09 -15.33 -5.25
CA GLN A 254 -36.94 -14.13 -5.28
C GLN A 254 -36.15 -12.86 -4.97
N ALA A 255 -35.14 -12.94 -4.09
CA ALA A 255 -34.19 -11.85 -3.82
C ALA A 255 -33.35 -11.48 -5.05
N LEU A 256 -33.22 -12.40 -6.01
CA LEU A 256 -32.41 -12.23 -7.22
C LEU A 256 -33.19 -11.73 -8.43
N ASN A 257 -34.53 -11.66 -8.38
CA ASN A 257 -35.33 -11.23 -9.53
C ASN A 257 -34.93 -9.82 -10.04
N ASN A 258 -34.52 -8.93 -9.14
CA ASN A 258 -34.09 -7.57 -9.51
C ASN A 258 -32.66 -7.52 -10.09
N VAL A 259 -31.80 -8.48 -9.75
CA VAL A 259 -30.47 -8.69 -10.37
C VAL A 259 -30.62 -9.12 -11.84
N PHE A 260 -31.72 -9.78 -12.19
CA PHE A 260 -31.94 -10.35 -13.53
C PHE A 260 -32.83 -9.50 -14.47
N HIS A 261 -33.62 -8.56 -13.95
CA HIS A 261 -34.61 -7.82 -14.75
C HIS A 261 -34.22 -6.39 -15.16
N HIS A 262 -33.11 -5.83 -14.66
CA HIS A 262 -32.63 -4.51 -15.08
C HIS A 262 -31.45 -4.62 -16.06
N GLN A 263 -31.77 -4.56 -17.37
CA GLN A 263 -30.79 -4.63 -18.46
C GLN A 263 -29.85 -3.41 -18.56
N ASP A 264 -29.97 -2.42 -17.67
CA ASP A 264 -29.19 -1.16 -17.71
C ASP A 264 -28.21 -0.97 -16.52
N ILE A 265 -28.06 -1.95 -15.62
CA ILE A 265 -27.14 -1.81 -14.47
C ILE A 265 -25.89 -2.67 -14.69
N ASN A 266 -24.91 -2.12 -15.41
CA ASN A 266 -23.53 -2.58 -15.33
C ASN A 266 -23.05 -2.44 -13.86
N GLY A 267 -22.91 -3.54 -13.11
CA GLY A 267 -22.13 -3.50 -11.87
C GLY A 267 -22.65 -4.22 -10.62
N VAL A 268 -23.84 -4.83 -10.62
CA VAL A 268 -24.31 -5.63 -9.46
C VAL A 268 -23.61 -7.00 -9.43
N ARG A 269 -22.93 -7.34 -8.32
CA ARG A 269 -22.17 -8.59 -8.15
C ARG A 269 -22.60 -9.34 -6.89
N MET A 270 -22.79 -10.65 -7.00
CA MET A 270 -23.02 -11.51 -5.84
C MET A 270 -21.99 -12.64 -5.80
N LEU A 271 -21.36 -12.84 -4.65
CA LEU A 271 -20.36 -13.90 -4.44
C LEU A 271 -20.94 -14.97 -3.51
N LEU A 272 -21.14 -16.17 -4.05
CA LEU A 272 -21.91 -17.26 -3.42
C LEU A 272 -21.10 -18.54 -3.21
N SER A 273 -19.80 -18.53 -3.53
CA SER A 273 -18.93 -19.71 -3.45
C SER A 273 -18.80 -20.27 -2.02
N ASN A 274 -18.32 -21.50 -1.89
CA ASN A 274 -18.03 -22.14 -0.60
C ASN A 274 -19.22 -22.22 0.38
N ASN A 275 -20.44 -22.39 -0.13
CA ASN A 275 -21.64 -22.68 0.66
C ASN A 275 -22.08 -24.15 0.46
N PRO A 276 -22.74 -24.79 1.43
CA PRO A 276 -23.23 -26.17 1.34
C PRO A 276 -24.50 -26.30 0.49
N TRP A 277 -24.42 -25.93 -0.78
CA TRP A 277 -25.55 -25.97 -1.72
C TRP A 277 -26.16 -27.38 -1.83
N LYS A 278 -27.48 -27.46 -1.75
CA LYS A 278 -28.25 -28.68 -1.94
C LYS A 278 -28.42 -28.92 -3.45
N CYS A 279 -27.83 -29.99 -3.97
CA CYS A 279 -27.90 -30.32 -5.40
C CYS A 279 -29.16 -31.12 -5.74
N ASP A 280 -30.34 -30.50 -5.69
CA ASP A 280 -31.59 -31.10 -6.18
C ASP A 280 -32.03 -30.52 -7.53
N CYS A 281 -33.03 -31.15 -8.19
CA CYS A 281 -33.51 -30.74 -9.51
C CYS A 281 -33.99 -29.28 -9.54
N ASN A 282 -34.51 -28.75 -8.42
CA ASN A 282 -34.98 -27.37 -8.35
C ASN A 282 -33.80 -26.41 -8.28
N THR A 283 -32.82 -26.66 -7.40
CA THR A 283 -31.62 -25.83 -7.26
C THR A 283 -30.77 -25.82 -8.54
N ILE A 284 -30.66 -26.96 -9.24
CA ILE A 284 -29.98 -27.06 -10.54
C ILE A 284 -30.67 -26.20 -11.60
N SER A 285 -32.00 -26.28 -11.71
CA SER A 285 -32.75 -25.45 -12.67
C SER A 285 -32.61 -23.95 -12.38
N GLN A 286 -32.46 -23.58 -11.11
CA GLN A 286 -32.23 -22.20 -10.71
C GLN A 286 -30.82 -21.70 -11.07
N PHE A 287 -29.76 -22.47 -10.80
CA PHE A 287 -28.40 -22.16 -11.25
C PHE A 287 -28.32 -22.08 -12.79
N GLN A 288 -28.99 -22.97 -13.51
CA GLN A 288 -29.08 -22.95 -14.98
C GLN A 288 -29.81 -21.71 -15.53
N LYS A 289 -30.85 -21.23 -14.83
CA LYS A 289 -31.47 -19.93 -15.16
C LYS A 289 -30.53 -18.77 -14.90
N MET A 290 -29.66 -18.86 -13.90
CA MET A 290 -28.60 -17.87 -13.72
C MET A 290 -27.66 -17.90 -14.92
N GLU A 291 -27.24 -19.06 -15.41
CA GLU A 291 -26.38 -19.18 -16.62
C GLU A 291 -26.91 -18.42 -17.85
N GLY A 292 -28.23 -18.27 -17.99
CA GLY A 292 -28.85 -17.47 -19.07
C GLY A 292 -28.73 -15.95 -18.92
N THR A 293 -28.35 -15.48 -17.74
CA THR A 293 -28.10 -14.06 -17.36
C THR A 293 -26.76 -13.88 -16.65
N THR A 294 -25.91 -14.91 -16.68
CA THR A 294 -24.62 -14.96 -16.00
C THR A 294 -23.55 -15.20 -17.05
N GLN A 295 -22.60 -14.26 -17.13
CA GLN A 295 -21.29 -14.54 -17.70
C GLN A 295 -20.62 -15.59 -16.80
N ASN A 296 -20.74 -16.86 -17.16
CA ASN A 296 -20.30 -17.95 -16.31
C ASN A 296 -18.79 -18.15 -16.29
N ILE A 297 -18.33 -18.33 -15.06
CA ILE A 297 -17.17 -19.09 -14.65
C ILE A 297 -17.55 -20.59 -14.69
N ASP A 298 -16.85 -21.34 -15.55
CA ASP A 298 -16.61 -22.80 -15.68
C ASP A 298 -17.53 -23.87 -15.02
N ALA A 299 -17.94 -24.89 -15.82
CA ALA A 299 -17.49 -26.30 -15.71
C ALA A 299 -18.27 -27.25 -16.66
N ASN A 300 -17.55 -28.23 -17.24
CA ASN A 300 -17.91 -29.12 -18.36
C ASN A 300 -19.03 -30.18 -18.16
N ASP A 301 -19.44 -30.76 -19.31
CA ASP A 301 -19.99 -32.13 -19.60
C ASP A 301 -21.56 -32.27 -19.66
N ARG A 302 -22.29 -32.80 -20.68
CA ARG A 302 -22.06 -33.69 -21.85
C ARG A 302 -23.19 -33.70 -22.91
N ILE A 303 -22.76 -33.83 -24.19
CA ILE A 303 -23.16 -34.75 -25.31
C ILE A 303 -24.60 -34.77 -25.89
N ALA A 304 -24.70 -34.42 -27.19
CA ALA A 304 -25.30 -35.16 -28.34
C ALA A 304 -25.42 -34.17 -29.54
N GLU A 305 -25.12 -34.39 -30.82
CA GLU A 305 -24.64 -35.48 -31.69
C GLU A 305 -24.04 -34.74 -32.92
N THR A 306 -22.85 -35.07 -33.41
CA THR A 306 -22.70 -35.83 -34.66
C THR A 306 -21.25 -36.27 -34.81
N ALA A 307 -21.08 -37.57 -35.00
CA ALA A 307 -19.80 -38.26 -34.98
C ALA A 307 -19.03 -38.19 -36.30
N VAL A 308 -17.70 -38.18 -36.23
CA VAL A 308 -16.84 -39.12 -36.97
C VAL A 308 -15.70 -39.57 -36.05
N VAL A 309 -15.70 -40.86 -35.70
CA VAL A 309 -14.66 -41.52 -34.90
C VAL A 309 -13.58 -42.05 -35.83
N SER A 310 -12.31 -41.73 -35.55
CA SER A 310 -11.17 -42.56 -35.93
C SER A 310 -10.41 -42.96 -34.66
N ARG A 311 -10.49 -44.24 -34.30
CA ARG A 311 -9.71 -44.82 -33.19
C ARG A 311 -8.32 -45.18 -33.70
N ALA A 312 -7.28 -44.80 -32.96
CA ALA A 312 -5.96 -45.40 -33.05
C ALA A 312 -5.45 -45.80 -31.65
N ASN A 313 -5.37 -47.12 -31.47
CA ASN A 313 -4.58 -47.98 -30.59
C ASN A 313 -4.07 -47.48 -29.20
N PRO A 314 -4.37 -48.19 -28.09
CA PRO A 314 -3.86 -47.88 -26.76
C PRO A 314 -2.56 -48.65 -26.50
N ASP A 315 -1.42 -48.10 -26.91
CA ASP A 315 -0.12 -48.54 -26.41
C ASP A 315 0.83 -47.34 -26.37
N ARG A 316 0.72 -46.53 -25.31
CA ARG A 316 1.79 -45.60 -24.94
C ARG A 316 2.54 -46.15 -23.73
N LYS A 317 3.71 -46.71 -24.02
CA LYS A 317 4.79 -46.94 -23.05
C LYS A 317 5.02 -45.68 -22.23
N VAL A 318 4.76 -45.78 -20.93
CA VAL A 318 5.30 -44.85 -19.94
C VAL A 318 6.82 -45.02 -19.99
N TYR A 319 7.53 -44.03 -20.54
CA TYR A 319 8.97 -43.95 -20.34
C TYR A 319 9.22 -43.48 -18.90
N SER A 320 9.28 -44.45 -17.99
CA SER A 320 10.00 -44.29 -16.73
C SER A 320 11.48 -44.11 -17.09
N ALA A 321 12.02 -42.90 -16.89
CA ALA A 321 13.46 -42.71 -16.95
C ALA A 321 14.11 -43.66 -15.95
N THR A 322 14.97 -44.54 -16.46
CA THR A 322 15.64 -45.59 -15.72
C THR A 322 16.53 -45.01 -14.62
N THR A 323 16.44 -45.66 -13.48
CA THR A 323 17.15 -45.45 -12.23
C THR A 323 18.66 -45.28 -12.43
N ALA A 324 19.15 -44.05 -12.36
CA ALA A 324 20.50 -43.76 -11.91
C ALA A 324 20.39 -43.06 -10.55
N LYS A 325 20.90 -43.72 -9.50
CA LYS A 325 20.91 -43.22 -8.12
C LYS A 325 21.70 -41.91 -8.01
N ILE A 326 21.05 -40.79 -8.28
CA ILE A 326 21.46 -39.48 -7.79
C ILE A 326 20.70 -39.28 -6.48
N ARG A 327 21.40 -39.25 -5.35
CA ARG A 327 20.80 -38.84 -4.07
C ARG A 327 20.39 -37.37 -4.21
N ILE A 328 19.11 -37.11 -4.45
CA ILE A 328 18.52 -35.77 -4.43
C ILE A 328 18.34 -35.42 -2.95
N ILE A 329 19.17 -34.53 -2.41
CA ILE A 329 19.24 -34.19 -0.97
C ILE A 329 18.09 -33.25 -0.52
N ASN A 330 17.20 -32.81 -1.44
CA ASN A 330 16.21 -31.76 -1.19
C ASN A 330 14.74 -32.19 -1.32
N GLN A 331 14.39 -33.42 -0.93
CA GLN A 331 12.98 -33.80 -0.85
C GLN A 331 12.42 -33.47 0.54
N ILE A 332 11.25 -32.82 0.54
CA ILE A 332 10.44 -32.63 1.74
C ILE A 332 10.01 -34.04 2.22
N PRO A 333 10.28 -34.41 3.47
CA PRO A 333 9.89 -35.70 4.03
C PRO A 333 8.39 -35.99 3.95
N ASP A 334 8.04 -37.26 3.75
CA ASP A 334 6.65 -37.73 3.64
C ASP A 334 5.83 -37.47 4.91
N ASP A 335 6.48 -37.42 6.08
CA ASP A 335 5.81 -37.08 7.34
C ASP A 335 5.34 -35.63 7.37
N ILE A 336 5.97 -34.72 6.61
CA ILE A 336 5.50 -33.33 6.47
C ILE A 336 4.44 -33.24 5.37
N LEU A 337 4.65 -33.90 4.23
CA LEU A 337 3.74 -33.83 3.08
C LEU A 337 2.37 -34.48 3.36
N ASN A 338 2.34 -35.53 4.19
CA ASN A 338 1.12 -36.27 4.50
C ASN A 338 0.57 -35.98 5.91
N ASP A 339 1.08 -34.96 6.59
CA ASP A 339 0.53 -34.52 7.88
C ASP A 339 -0.85 -33.88 7.67
N LYS A 340 -1.88 -34.57 8.13
CA LYS A 340 -3.28 -34.14 7.99
C LYS A 340 -3.59 -32.86 8.78
N ASN A 341 -2.95 -32.67 9.93
CA ASN A 341 -3.17 -31.47 10.75
C ASN A 341 -2.51 -30.27 10.08
N LEU A 342 -1.31 -30.46 9.53
CA LEU A 342 -0.62 -29.41 8.77
C LEU A 342 -1.42 -29.04 7.52
N ALA A 343 -1.93 -30.04 6.79
CA ALA A 343 -2.79 -29.80 5.63
C ALA A 343 -4.04 -28.98 6.00
N ALA A 344 -4.74 -29.34 7.08
CA ALA A 344 -5.91 -28.59 7.56
C ALA A 344 -5.57 -27.15 7.98
N ALA A 345 -4.39 -26.93 8.58
CA ALA A 345 -3.95 -25.58 8.92
C ALA A 345 -3.59 -24.75 7.68
N ILE A 346 -2.99 -25.37 6.66
CA ILE A 346 -2.69 -24.73 5.37
C ILE A 346 -3.97 -24.32 4.63
N GLU A 347 -5.07 -25.06 4.77
CA GLU A 347 -6.37 -24.72 4.16
C GLU A 347 -6.96 -23.40 4.68
N LEU A 348 -6.46 -22.85 5.79
CA LEU A 348 -6.82 -21.51 6.28
C LEU A 348 -6.22 -20.39 5.43
N LEU A 349 -5.18 -20.69 4.63
CA LEU A 349 -4.56 -19.75 3.69
C LEU A 349 -5.27 -19.81 2.34
N PRO A 350 -5.29 -18.71 1.57
CA PRO A 350 -5.98 -18.68 0.29
C PRO A 350 -5.35 -19.66 -0.71
N SER A 351 -6.17 -20.54 -1.28
CA SER A 351 -5.74 -21.67 -2.13
C SER A 351 -5.17 -21.28 -3.48
N ASN A 352 -5.40 -20.03 -3.91
CA ASN A 352 -4.81 -19.44 -5.10
C ASN A 352 -3.40 -18.87 -4.86
N TYR A 353 -2.92 -18.79 -3.62
CA TYR A 353 -1.57 -18.35 -3.28
C TYR A 353 -0.72 -19.53 -2.80
N SER A 354 0.48 -19.68 -3.33
CA SER A 354 1.41 -20.73 -2.91
C SER A 354 2.40 -20.22 -1.85
N PHE A 355 2.04 -20.32 -0.58
CA PHE A 355 2.94 -19.97 0.54
C PHE A 355 4.03 -21.01 0.83
N GLU A 356 4.05 -22.13 0.09
CA GLU A 356 5.03 -23.22 0.24
C GLU A 356 5.27 -23.68 1.69
N ILE A 357 4.21 -23.75 2.51
CA ILE A 357 4.31 -24.04 3.96
C ILE A 357 5.07 -25.34 4.27
N HIS A 358 4.86 -26.40 3.48
CA HIS A 358 5.63 -27.65 3.65
C HIS A 358 7.14 -27.43 3.54
N LYS A 359 7.60 -26.60 2.60
CA LYS A 359 9.01 -26.26 2.42
C LYS A 359 9.51 -25.41 3.59
N THR A 360 8.69 -24.49 4.09
CA THR A 360 8.97 -23.68 5.27
C THR A 360 9.20 -24.56 6.51
N VAL A 361 8.26 -25.45 6.83
CA VAL A 361 8.37 -26.38 7.96
C VAL A 361 9.61 -27.26 7.83
N TRP A 362 9.84 -27.83 6.64
CA TRP A 362 11.03 -28.64 6.39
C TRP A 362 12.31 -27.84 6.57
N ARG A 363 12.37 -26.61 6.07
CA ARG A 363 13.56 -25.77 6.17
C ARG A 363 13.87 -25.42 7.62
N ILE A 364 12.87 -25.07 8.41
CA ILE A 364 13.01 -24.78 9.85
C ILE A 364 13.57 -26.00 10.58
N ARG A 365 13.00 -27.19 10.34
CA ARG A 365 13.48 -28.45 10.93
C ARG A 365 14.91 -28.78 10.50
N GLN A 366 15.25 -28.58 9.23
CA GLN A 366 16.60 -28.85 8.71
C GLN A 366 17.68 -27.99 9.34
N VAL A 367 17.41 -26.70 9.54
CA VAL A 367 18.38 -25.78 10.16
C VAL A 367 18.34 -25.85 11.69
N GLY A 368 17.32 -26.50 12.26
CA GLY A 368 17.10 -26.56 13.70
C GLY A 368 16.79 -25.18 14.30
N ALA A 369 16.15 -24.29 13.53
CA ALA A 369 15.86 -22.93 13.95
C ALA A 369 14.92 -22.92 15.16
N LYS A 370 15.25 -22.09 16.14
CA LYS A 370 14.47 -21.84 17.36
C LYS A 370 13.76 -20.52 17.31
N ARG A 371 14.31 -19.54 16.59
CA ARG A 371 13.66 -18.26 16.31
C ARG A 371 13.64 -17.98 14.80
N VAL A 372 12.46 -17.67 14.27
CA VAL A 372 12.22 -17.46 12.84
C VAL A 372 11.66 -16.06 12.60
N ALA A 373 12.38 -15.23 11.85
CA ALA A 373 11.89 -13.92 11.41
C ALA A 373 11.05 -14.06 10.13
N LEU A 374 9.85 -13.49 10.12
CA LEU A 374 8.92 -13.50 8.99
C LEU A 374 8.83 -12.10 8.40
N GLN A 375 9.30 -11.90 7.18
CA GLN A 375 9.18 -10.63 6.45
C GLN A 375 8.25 -10.80 5.25
N MET A 376 7.25 -9.91 5.16
CA MET A 376 6.23 -9.94 4.12
C MET A 376 5.97 -8.52 3.60
N PRO A 377 5.64 -8.34 2.31
CA PRO A 377 5.05 -7.09 1.82
C PRO A 377 3.67 -6.86 2.45
N GLU A 378 3.19 -5.62 2.40
CA GLU A 378 1.97 -5.16 3.05
C GLU A 378 0.75 -6.00 2.66
N GLY A 379 0.62 -6.36 1.38
CA GLY A 379 -0.48 -7.19 0.88
C GLY A 379 -0.49 -8.64 1.39
N LEU A 380 0.60 -9.11 1.99
CA LEU A 380 0.70 -10.45 2.57
C LEU A 380 0.72 -10.44 4.10
N LEU A 381 0.89 -9.29 4.75
CA LEU A 381 0.91 -9.18 6.23
C LEU A 381 -0.39 -9.68 6.88
N MET A 382 -1.52 -9.61 6.17
CA MET A 382 -2.79 -10.17 6.64
C MET A 382 -2.74 -11.68 6.92
N PHE A 383 -1.78 -12.40 6.33
CA PHE A 383 -1.58 -13.83 6.56
C PHE A 383 -0.47 -14.14 7.58
N ALA A 384 0.22 -13.12 8.09
CA ALA A 384 1.42 -13.28 8.91
C ALA A 384 1.15 -14.04 10.21
N LEU A 385 0.05 -13.72 10.90
CA LEU A 385 -0.33 -14.38 12.16
C LEU A 385 -0.68 -15.85 11.94
N THR A 386 -1.48 -16.17 10.92
CA THR A 386 -1.81 -17.55 10.58
C THR A 386 -0.55 -18.37 10.24
N ILE A 387 0.37 -17.78 9.47
CA ILE A 387 1.65 -18.44 9.14
C ILE A 387 2.53 -18.59 10.39
N SER A 388 2.54 -17.61 11.29
CA SER A 388 3.16 -17.70 12.61
C SER A 388 2.64 -18.92 13.36
N ASP A 389 1.33 -18.99 13.58
CA ASP A 389 0.70 -20.05 14.36
C ASP A 389 1.03 -21.45 13.80
N ILE A 390 1.02 -21.59 12.47
CA ILE A 390 1.43 -22.83 11.80
C ILE A 390 2.91 -23.14 12.09
N ILE A 391 3.80 -22.16 12.01
CA ILE A 391 5.22 -22.40 12.27
C ILE A 391 5.45 -22.79 13.73
N GLU A 392 4.84 -22.08 14.68
CA GLU A 392 5.01 -22.35 16.11
C GLU A 392 4.50 -23.75 16.49
N GLU A 393 3.32 -24.11 16.02
CA GLU A 393 2.70 -25.42 16.28
C GLU A 393 3.51 -26.58 15.66
N PHE A 394 3.87 -26.49 14.38
CA PHE A 394 4.45 -27.61 13.65
C PHE A 394 5.99 -27.69 13.71
N CYS A 395 6.65 -26.62 14.17
CA CYS A 395 8.12 -26.56 14.25
C CYS A 395 8.67 -26.33 15.66
N GLN A 396 7.85 -25.92 16.63
CA GLN A 396 8.30 -25.53 17.97
C GLN A 396 9.41 -24.46 17.92
N ALA A 397 9.23 -23.49 17.01
CA ALA A 397 10.12 -22.35 16.82
C ALA A 397 9.34 -21.07 17.08
N GLU A 398 9.89 -20.18 17.89
CA GLU A 398 9.33 -18.85 18.14
C GLU A 398 9.36 -18.04 16.84
N THR A 399 8.28 -17.35 16.54
CA THR A 399 8.18 -16.50 15.35
C THR A 399 8.26 -15.02 15.71
N VAL A 400 8.89 -14.24 14.84
CA VAL A 400 8.91 -12.78 14.92
C VAL A 400 8.46 -12.20 13.59
N ILE A 401 7.31 -11.53 13.60
CA ILE A 401 6.79 -10.85 12.41
C ILE A 401 7.50 -9.49 12.27
N MET A 402 8.16 -9.29 11.14
CA MET A 402 8.83 -8.05 10.77
C MET A 402 7.77 -7.06 10.27
N GLY A 403 7.28 -6.20 11.16
CA GLY A 403 6.17 -5.28 10.89
C GLY A 403 6.52 -4.00 10.11
N ASP A 404 7.80 -3.77 9.81
CA ASP A 404 8.24 -2.63 9.00
C ASP A 404 7.95 -2.84 7.50
N VAL A 405 7.90 -1.74 6.77
CA VAL A 405 7.59 -1.72 5.33
C VAL A 405 8.54 -2.58 4.49
N THR A 406 7.99 -3.33 3.54
CA THR A 406 8.77 -4.21 2.65
C THR A 406 8.32 -4.03 1.20
N TYR A 407 8.79 -2.97 0.55
CA TYR A 407 8.41 -2.60 -0.82
C TYR A 407 8.84 -3.58 -1.92
N GLY A 408 9.82 -4.46 -1.69
CA GLY A 408 10.39 -5.26 -2.77
C GLY A 408 11.52 -6.20 -2.38
N ALA A 409 12.02 -6.91 -3.38
CA ALA A 409 13.14 -7.87 -3.27
C ALA A 409 14.45 -7.26 -2.74
N CYS A 410 14.60 -5.93 -2.81
CA CYS A 410 15.75 -5.21 -2.28
C CYS A 410 15.63 -4.86 -0.79
N CYS A 411 14.45 -5.00 -0.18
CA CYS A 411 14.16 -4.61 1.20
C CYS A 411 14.40 -5.74 2.22
N VAL A 412 15.31 -6.67 1.92
CA VAL A 412 15.62 -7.79 2.81
C VAL A 412 16.24 -7.25 4.10
N ASP A 413 15.52 -7.37 5.22
CA ASP A 413 15.95 -6.87 6.53
C ASP A 413 16.65 -7.95 7.38
N ASP A 414 17.73 -8.49 6.80
CA ASP A 414 18.52 -9.54 7.44
C ASP A 414 19.28 -9.03 8.66
N ARG A 415 19.63 -7.74 8.69
CA ARG A 415 20.38 -7.12 9.79
C ARG A 415 19.57 -7.05 11.08
N THR A 416 18.32 -6.63 11.00
CA THR A 416 17.43 -6.60 12.16
C THR A 416 17.11 -8.01 12.63
N ALA A 417 16.86 -8.95 11.70
CA ALA A 417 16.65 -10.35 12.04
C ALA A 417 17.85 -10.96 12.82
N ILE A 418 19.08 -10.67 12.39
CA ILE A 418 20.31 -11.04 13.14
C ILE A 418 20.34 -10.39 14.52
N ALA A 419 20.04 -9.09 14.61
CA ALA A 419 20.06 -8.37 15.88
C ALA A 419 19.04 -8.90 16.89
N LEU A 420 17.91 -9.44 16.40
CA LEU A 420 16.89 -10.13 17.21
C LEU A 420 17.26 -11.58 17.54
N GLY A 421 18.41 -12.08 17.10
CA GLY A 421 18.85 -13.44 17.33
C GLY A 421 18.01 -14.48 16.60
N ALA A 422 17.43 -14.15 15.44
CA ALA A 422 16.75 -15.11 14.60
C ALA A 422 17.76 -16.04 13.92
N ASP A 423 17.45 -17.34 13.88
CA ASP A 423 18.29 -18.37 13.24
C ASP A 423 18.02 -18.45 11.73
N LEU A 424 16.77 -18.17 11.36
CA LEU A 424 16.25 -18.23 10.00
C LEU A 424 15.35 -17.02 9.76
N MET A 425 15.50 -16.40 8.60
CA MET A 425 14.57 -15.41 8.10
C MET A 425 13.88 -15.94 6.85
N ILE A 426 12.55 -15.79 6.81
CA ILE A 426 11.71 -16.17 5.69
C ILE A 426 11.16 -14.90 5.06
N HIS A 427 11.51 -14.67 3.80
CA HIS A 427 11.12 -13.50 3.04
C HIS A 427 10.10 -13.90 1.97
N TYR A 428 8.88 -13.38 2.09
CA TYR A 428 7.75 -13.72 1.23
C TYR A 428 7.54 -12.71 0.11
N GLY A 429 6.97 -13.17 -1.01
CA GLY A 429 6.41 -12.35 -2.07
C GLY A 429 7.43 -11.78 -3.07
N HIS A 430 8.74 -11.99 -2.87
CA HIS A 430 9.77 -11.40 -3.72
C HIS A 430 10.83 -12.41 -4.16
N SER A 431 11.44 -12.14 -5.32
CA SER A 431 12.57 -12.91 -5.83
C SER A 431 13.81 -12.76 -4.96
N CYS A 432 14.74 -13.71 -5.08
CA CYS A 432 16.02 -13.70 -4.38
C CYS A 432 17.04 -12.74 -5.02
N LEU A 433 16.61 -11.49 -5.24
CA LEU A 433 17.45 -10.43 -5.82
C LEU A 433 18.73 -10.22 -5.00
N ILE A 434 18.60 -10.25 -3.67
CA ILE A 434 19.73 -10.27 -2.75
C ILE A 434 20.15 -11.73 -2.56
N PRO A 435 21.36 -12.12 -3.01
CA PRO A 435 21.84 -13.47 -2.84
C PRO A 435 22.01 -13.86 -1.37
N VAL A 436 21.67 -15.12 -1.04
CA VAL A 436 21.71 -15.66 0.34
C VAL A 436 23.11 -15.71 0.95
N ASP A 437 24.17 -15.65 0.12
CA ASP A 437 25.56 -15.55 0.57
C ASP A 437 25.96 -14.13 0.99
N GLN A 438 25.11 -13.12 0.70
CA GLN A 438 25.32 -11.74 1.15
C GLN A 438 24.65 -11.43 2.48
N THR A 439 23.75 -12.30 2.97
CA THR A 439 23.09 -12.21 4.28
C THR A 439 23.90 -12.93 5.35
N ASN A 440 25.17 -12.53 5.50
CA ASN A 440 26.09 -13.14 6.46
C ASN A 440 25.56 -13.00 7.89
N GLY A 441 25.45 -14.13 8.59
CA GLY A 441 25.00 -14.17 9.98
C GLY A 441 23.60 -14.73 10.19
N ILE A 442 22.82 -14.94 9.12
CA ILE A 442 21.49 -15.57 9.22
C ILE A 442 21.21 -16.47 8.02
N LYS A 443 20.44 -17.54 8.24
CA LYS A 443 19.94 -18.36 7.12
C LYS A 443 18.72 -17.68 6.51
N MET A 444 18.62 -17.73 5.19
CA MET A 444 17.49 -17.16 4.46
C MET A 444 16.68 -18.24 3.75
N LEU A 445 15.37 -18.03 3.69
CA LEU A 445 14.44 -18.75 2.83
C LEU A 445 13.58 -17.74 2.07
N TYR A 446 13.62 -17.78 0.74
CA TYR A 446 12.72 -17.01 -0.10
C TYR A 446 11.51 -17.85 -0.49
N ILE A 447 10.33 -17.27 -0.34
CA ILE A 447 9.05 -17.83 -0.78
C ILE A 447 8.43 -16.83 -1.75
N PHE A 448 8.36 -17.17 -3.03
CA PHE A 448 7.95 -16.22 -4.06
C PHE A 448 6.45 -15.92 -4.06
N VAL A 449 5.65 -16.85 -3.53
CA VAL A 449 4.18 -16.79 -3.51
C VAL A 449 3.62 -16.74 -4.93
N ASP A 450 3.68 -17.87 -5.63
CA ASP A 450 3.05 -18.03 -6.94
C ASP A 450 1.53 -17.91 -6.81
N ILE A 451 0.91 -17.12 -7.69
CA ILE A 451 -0.52 -16.84 -7.67
C ILE A 451 -1.18 -17.50 -8.88
N LYS A 452 -2.16 -18.36 -8.61
CA LYS A 452 -2.98 -18.99 -9.64
C LYS A 452 -3.98 -17.98 -10.22
N PHE A 453 -4.11 -18.01 -11.55
CA PHE A 453 -5.07 -17.21 -12.30
C PHE A 453 -5.64 -18.02 -13.47
N ASP A 454 -6.67 -17.47 -14.12
CA ASP A 454 -7.27 -18.06 -15.30
C ASP A 454 -6.35 -17.96 -16.53
N SER A 455 -5.48 -18.97 -16.66
CA SER A 455 -4.51 -19.04 -17.75
C SER A 455 -5.15 -19.18 -19.13
N GLN A 456 -6.35 -19.77 -19.19
CA GLN A 456 -7.07 -20.00 -20.44
C GLN A 456 -7.61 -18.68 -20.97
N HIS A 457 -8.28 -17.91 -20.12
CA HIS A 457 -8.75 -16.57 -20.48
C HIS A 457 -7.62 -15.67 -20.95
N PHE A 458 -6.46 -15.70 -20.28
CA PHE A 458 -5.28 -14.95 -20.73
C PHE A 458 -4.89 -15.30 -22.16
N ILE A 459 -4.72 -16.60 -22.45
CA ILE A 459 -4.35 -17.07 -23.79
C ILE A 459 -5.38 -16.68 -24.85
N GLU A 460 -6.68 -16.87 -24.56
CA GLU A 460 -7.76 -16.50 -25.48
C GLU A 460 -7.78 -14.99 -25.73
N THR A 461 -7.53 -14.19 -24.71
CA THR A 461 -7.39 -12.73 -24.82
C THR A 461 -6.24 -12.35 -25.76
N ILE A 462 -5.06 -12.99 -25.63
CA ILE A 462 -3.93 -12.74 -26.53
C ILE A 462 -4.30 -13.10 -27.97
N LYS A 463 -4.91 -14.27 -28.18
CA LYS A 463 -5.31 -14.77 -29.50
C LYS A 463 -6.35 -13.88 -30.19
N LEU A 464 -7.27 -13.31 -29.40
CA LEU A 464 -8.31 -12.41 -29.89
C LEU A 464 -7.73 -11.07 -30.37
N ASN A 465 -6.72 -10.54 -29.68
CA ASN A 465 -6.21 -9.19 -29.90
C ASN A 465 -5.00 -9.11 -30.85
N PHE A 466 -4.25 -10.21 -31.03
CA PHE A 466 -3.03 -10.21 -31.85
C PHE A 466 -3.02 -11.35 -32.86
N ASN A 467 -2.51 -11.06 -34.06
CA ASN A 467 -2.20 -12.06 -35.07
C ASN A 467 -0.85 -12.73 -34.80
N LYS A 468 -0.52 -13.75 -35.60
CA LYS A 468 0.69 -14.56 -35.39
C LYS A 468 1.97 -13.85 -35.85
N GLU A 469 1.84 -12.82 -36.68
CA GLU A 469 2.93 -12.01 -37.22
C GLU A 469 3.42 -10.94 -36.22
N THR A 470 2.62 -10.61 -35.21
CA THR A 470 2.98 -9.62 -34.18
C THR A 470 4.10 -10.16 -33.28
N ARG A 471 5.21 -9.43 -33.17
CA ARG A 471 6.29 -9.75 -32.22
C ARG A 471 5.89 -9.28 -30.82
N MET A 472 5.72 -10.23 -29.90
CA MET A 472 5.25 -9.96 -28.54
C MET A 472 6.33 -10.32 -27.50
N SER A 473 6.61 -9.40 -26.59
CA SER A 473 7.39 -9.66 -25.38
C SER A 473 6.48 -9.73 -24.16
N PHE A 474 6.61 -10.78 -23.38
CA PHE A 474 5.81 -11.04 -22.20
C PHE A 474 6.64 -10.80 -20.94
N VAL A 475 6.13 -9.96 -20.05
CA VAL A 475 6.76 -9.59 -18.78
C VAL A 475 5.76 -9.68 -17.63
N SER A 476 6.26 -9.83 -16.40
CA SER A 476 5.46 -9.91 -15.18
C SER A 476 6.35 -9.70 -13.95
N THR A 477 5.73 -9.76 -12.77
CA THR A 477 6.39 -9.86 -11.48
C THR A 477 6.62 -11.33 -11.11
N ILE A 478 7.37 -11.55 -10.02
CA ILE A 478 7.76 -12.91 -9.59
C ILE A 478 6.57 -13.83 -9.31
N GLN A 479 5.42 -13.29 -8.89
CA GLN A 479 4.24 -14.05 -8.49
C GLN A 479 3.54 -14.77 -9.67
N PHE A 480 3.79 -14.35 -10.91
CA PHE A 480 3.18 -14.98 -12.09
C PHE A 480 4.21 -15.47 -13.12
N VAL A 481 5.50 -15.21 -12.91
CA VAL A 481 6.52 -15.43 -13.96
C VAL A 481 6.64 -16.89 -14.40
N ALA A 482 6.45 -17.84 -13.48
CA ALA A 482 6.52 -19.27 -13.81
C ALA A 482 5.40 -19.67 -14.77
N SER A 483 4.15 -19.30 -14.42
CA SER A 483 2.98 -19.50 -15.27
C SER A 483 3.10 -18.76 -16.60
N LEU A 484 3.60 -17.52 -16.60
CA LEU A 484 3.84 -16.73 -17.81
C LEU A 484 4.78 -17.46 -18.78
N GLN A 485 5.89 -18.00 -18.28
CA GLN A 485 6.85 -18.73 -19.11
C GLN A 485 6.21 -19.95 -19.78
N SER A 486 5.40 -20.72 -19.04
CA SER A 486 4.66 -21.86 -19.60
C SER A 486 3.66 -21.43 -20.67
N LEU A 487 2.90 -20.35 -20.44
CA LEU A 487 1.92 -19.82 -21.40
C LEU A 487 2.59 -19.29 -22.67
N VAL A 488 3.75 -18.65 -22.55
CA VAL A 488 4.53 -18.20 -23.71
C VAL A 488 5.05 -19.38 -24.53
N MET A 489 5.45 -20.49 -23.90
CA MET A 489 5.81 -21.71 -24.63
C MET A 489 4.61 -22.29 -25.39
N LEU A 490 3.42 -22.26 -24.81
CA LEU A 490 2.18 -22.67 -25.47
C LEU A 490 1.91 -21.80 -26.70
N LEU A 491 1.92 -20.46 -26.57
CA LEU A 491 1.74 -19.53 -27.69
C LEU A 491 2.75 -19.78 -28.83
N LYS A 492 4.03 -20.02 -28.48
CA LYS A 492 5.06 -20.39 -29.46
C LYS A 492 4.73 -21.68 -30.20
N SER A 493 4.27 -22.71 -29.48
CA SER A 493 3.90 -24.00 -30.08
C SER A 493 2.71 -23.88 -31.05
N GLU A 494 1.87 -22.86 -30.86
CA GLU A 494 0.76 -22.53 -31.75
C GLU A 494 1.13 -21.57 -32.89
N GLY A 495 2.41 -21.18 -33.00
CA GLY A 495 2.95 -20.38 -34.09
C GLY A 495 2.97 -18.87 -33.86
N TYR A 496 2.76 -18.39 -32.65
CA TYR A 496 2.92 -16.97 -32.31
C TYR A 496 4.39 -16.59 -32.08
N ILE A 497 4.79 -15.38 -32.50
CA ILE A 497 6.11 -14.81 -32.22
C ILE A 497 6.11 -14.19 -30.81
N ALA A 498 6.27 -15.04 -29.80
CA ALA A 498 6.29 -14.63 -28.39
C ALA A 498 7.69 -14.79 -27.77
N SER A 499 8.05 -13.97 -26.78
CA SER A 499 9.30 -14.12 -26.03
C SER A 499 9.19 -13.65 -24.58
N THR A 500 10.08 -14.13 -23.70
CA THR A 500 10.22 -13.67 -22.31
C THR A 500 11.60 -13.02 -22.15
N PRO A 501 11.73 -11.69 -22.30
CA PRO A 501 13.02 -11.01 -22.20
C PRO A 501 13.56 -11.09 -20.76
N LYS A 502 14.89 -10.98 -20.61
CA LYS A 502 15.56 -11.16 -19.32
C LYS A 502 16.54 -10.03 -19.04
N SER A 503 16.49 -9.47 -17.83
CA SER A 503 17.55 -8.62 -17.27
C SER A 503 18.19 -9.33 -16.09
N SER A 504 19.37 -9.94 -16.28
CA SER A 504 20.01 -10.73 -15.21
C SER A 504 20.37 -9.83 -14.01
N PRO A 505 20.14 -10.28 -12.76
CA PRO A 505 19.90 -11.66 -12.34
C PRO A 505 18.44 -12.16 -12.36
N LEU A 506 17.49 -11.32 -12.77
CA LEU A 506 16.06 -11.66 -12.74
C LEU A 506 15.74 -12.85 -13.65
N SER A 507 14.63 -13.53 -13.36
CA SER A 507 14.13 -14.63 -14.19
C SER A 507 13.67 -14.14 -15.56
N PRO A 508 13.66 -14.99 -16.62
CA PRO A 508 13.08 -14.61 -17.90
C PRO A 508 11.61 -14.17 -17.76
N GLY A 509 11.28 -12.99 -18.28
CA GLY A 509 9.96 -12.37 -18.14
C GLY A 509 9.75 -11.63 -16.81
N GLU A 510 10.67 -11.71 -15.85
CA GLU A 510 10.56 -10.95 -14.60
C GLU A 510 11.09 -9.53 -14.78
N ILE A 511 10.33 -8.53 -14.30
CA ILE A 511 10.74 -7.14 -14.22
C ILE A 511 10.53 -6.58 -12.81
N LEU A 512 11.34 -5.60 -12.44
CA LEU A 512 11.20 -4.83 -11.21
C LEU A 512 10.89 -3.37 -11.55
N GLY A 513 10.36 -2.61 -10.59
CA GLY A 513 10.14 -1.17 -10.77
C GLY A 513 11.42 -0.36 -11.02
N CYS A 514 12.60 -0.93 -10.79
CA CYS A 514 13.90 -0.30 -10.97
C CYS A 514 14.83 -1.05 -11.94
N THR A 515 14.37 -2.16 -12.53
CA THR A 515 15.18 -2.98 -13.43
C THR A 515 14.30 -3.67 -14.46
N SER A 516 14.45 -3.27 -15.72
CA SER A 516 13.72 -3.82 -16.87
C SER A 516 14.68 -4.11 -18.02
N PRO A 517 14.44 -5.14 -18.85
CA PRO A 517 15.26 -5.43 -20.01
C PRO A 517 15.03 -4.40 -21.12
N SER A 518 16.03 -4.26 -21.99
CA SER A 518 15.82 -3.65 -23.30
C SER A 518 15.10 -4.66 -24.21
N ILE A 519 14.03 -4.20 -24.84
CA ILE A 519 13.10 -5.02 -25.61
C ILE A 519 13.01 -4.45 -27.02
N ASP A 520 13.23 -5.31 -28.01
CA ASP A 520 12.97 -5.02 -29.42
C ASP A 520 11.80 -5.89 -29.91
N THR A 521 10.57 -5.44 -29.63
CA THR A 521 9.33 -6.08 -30.10
C THR A 521 8.26 -5.05 -30.40
N ASP A 522 7.19 -5.46 -31.08
CA ASP A 522 6.11 -4.56 -31.50
C ASP A 522 5.22 -4.19 -30.31
N VAL A 523 5.00 -5.16 -29.41
CA VAL A 523 4.23 -4.98 -28.19
C VAL A 523 4.92 -5.62 -26.99
N ILE A 524 4.72 -5.02 -25.82
CA ILE A 524 5.03 -5.55 -24.50
C ILE A 524 3.70 -5.88 -23.83
N ILE A 525 3.57 -7.10 -23.32
CA ILE A 525 2.38 -7.58 -22.62
C ILE A 525 2.78 -7.91 -21.20
N TYR A 526 2.26 -7.14 -20.25
CA TYR A 526 2.47 -7.33 -18.83
C TYR A 526 1.32 -8.12 -18.22
N LEU A 527 1.63 -9.22 -17.54
CA LEU A 527 0.70 -9.98 -16.72
C LEU A 527 0.84 -9.52 -15.26
N GLY A 528 -0.22 -8.96 -14.69
CA GLY A 528 -0.24 -8.55 -13.29
C GLY A 528 -1.13 -7.34 -13.07
N ASP A 529 -1.37 -7.04 -11.80
CA ASP A 529 -2.08 -5.84 -11.39
C ASP A 529 -1.14 -4.62 -11.31
N GLY A 530 -1.76 -3.45 -11.17
CA GLY A 530 -1.05 -2.18 -11.08
C GLY A 530 -0.27 -1.79 -12.34
N ARG A 531 0.40 -0.63 -12.28
CA ARG A 531 1.19 -0.09 -13.39
C ARG A 531 2.67 0.06 -13.06
N PHE A 532 3.03 0.06 -11.78
CA PHE A 532 4.39 0.36 -11.31
C PHE A 532 5.49 -0.46 -12.02
N HIS A 533 5.34 -1.78 -12.10
CA HIS A 533 6.32 -2.64 -12.78
C HIS A 533 6.32 -2.45 -14.29
N LEU A 534 5.14 -2.40 -14.91
CA LEU A 534 5.00 -2.14 -16.34
C LEU A 534 5.61 -0.80 -16.74
N GLU A 535 5.43 0.26 -15.95
CA GLU A 535 6.03 1.57 -16.17
C GLU A 535 7.55 1.51 -16.27
N SER A 536 8.22 0.67 -15.48
CA SER A 536 9.67 0.46 -15.63
C SER A 536 10.02 -0.09 -17.02
N ALA A 537 9.24 -1.04 -17.53
CA ALA A 537 9.42 -1.54 -18.89
C ALA A 537 9.09 -0.49 -19.95
N MET A 538 8.05 0.33 -19.75
CA MET A 538 7.68 1.43 -20.66
C MET A 538 8.77 2.53 -20.69
N ILE A 539 9.33 2.90 -19.54
CA ILE A 539 10.41 3.90 -19.43
C ILE A 539 11.65 3.43 -20.21
N ALA A 540 12.03 2.15 -20.05
CA ALA A 540 13.18 1.57 -20.74
C ALA A 540 12.95 1.39 -22.26
N ASN A 541 11.70 1.21 -22.67
CA ASN A 541 11.31 0.84 -24.04
C ASN A 541 10.20 1.76 -24.57
N PRO A 542 10.49 3.06 -24.81
CA PRO A 542 9.49 4.05 -25.21
C PRO A 542 8.85 3.77 -26.59
N ASP A 543 9.53 2.99 -27.42
CA ASP A 543 9.12 2.72 -28.81
C ASP A 543 8.13 1.53 -28.91
N CYS A 544 7.94 0.78 -27.83
CA CYS A 544 7.07 -0.40 -27.79
C CYS A 544 5.67 -0.03 -27.29
N ARG A 545 4.62 -0.56 -27.93
CA ARG A 545 3.26 -0.46 -27.38
C ARG A 545 3.12 -1.37 -26.16
N ALA A 546 2.63 -0.83 -25.05
CA ALA A 546 2.45 -1.58 -23.82
C ALA A 546 0.99 -1.97 -23.62
N TYR A 547 0.78 -3.20 -23.15
CA TYR A 547 -0.50 -3.72 -22.73
C TYR A 547 -0.38 -4.34 -21.34
N LYS A 548 -1.43 -4.22 -20.54
CA LYS A 548 -1.58 -4.86 -19.24
C LYS A 548 -2.76 -5.82 -19.28
N TYR A 549 -2.52 -7.03 -18.80
CA TYR A 549 -3.58 -7.97 -18.43
C TYR A 549 -3.65 -8.09 -16.91
N ASP A 550 -4.76 -7.65 -16.32
CA ASP A 550 -5.06 -7.82 -14.90
C ASP A 550 -5.72 -9.20 -14.68
N PRO A 551 -5.04 -10.16 -14.00
CA PRO A 551 -5.57 -11.50 -13.82
C PRO A 551 -6.73 -11.59 -12.82
N TYR A 552 -6.96 -10.56 -12.00
CA TYR A 552 -8.04 -10.53 -11.02
C TYR A 552 -9.34 -10.01 -11.65
N ASN A 553 -9.24 -8.89 -12.37
CA ASN A 553 -10.39 -8.27 -13.03
C ASN A 553 -10.64 -8.81 -14.45
N LYS A 554 -9.69 -9.59 -14.99
CA LYS A 554 -9.69 -10.11 -16.37
C LYS A 554 -9.72 -9.00 -17.42
N GLU A 555 -9.16 -7.83 -17.09
CA GLU A 555 -9.12 -6.67 -17.98
C GLU A 555 -7.84 -6.64 -18.80
N PHE A 556 -7.96 -6.33 -20.09
CA PHE A 556 -6.84 -6.16 -21.00
C PHE A 556 -6.82 -4.75 -21.57
N THR A 557 -5.86 -3.94 -21.13
CA THR A 557 -5.78 -2.51 -21.46
C THR A 557 -4.49 -2.18 -22.20
N GLN A 558 -4.57 -1.24 -23.14
CA GLN A 558 -3.38 -0.59 -23.67
C GLN A 558 -2.94 0.52 -22.72
N GLU A 559 -1.66 0.56 -22.41
CA GLU A 559 -1.07 1.43 -21.41
C GLU A 559 -0.14 2.47 -22.06
N PHE A 560 -0.19 3.69 -21.53
CA PHE A 560 0.59 4.82 -22.03
C PHE A 560 1.42 5.43 -20.91
N TYR A 561 2.59 5.97 -21.25
CA TYR A 561 3.46 6.66 -20.32
C TYR A 561 3.86 8.02 -20.88
N GLU A 562 3.81 9.05 -20.04
CA GLU A 562 4.12 10.43 -20.43
C GLU A 562 5.64 10.65 -20.44
N HIS A 563 6.34 10.04 -21.41
CA HIS A 563 7.81 10.06 -21.48
C HIS A 563 8.37 11.48 -21.58
N ASP A 564 7.75 12.35 -22.37
CA ASP A 564 8.22 13.72 -22.56
C ASP A 564 8.09 14.55 -21.27
N GLN A 565 6.99 14.38 -20.54
CA GLN A 565 6.81 15.02 -19.25
C GLN A 565 7.84 14.51 -18.23
N MET A 566 8.03 13.19 -18.15
CA MET A 566 9.03 12.60 -17.27
C MET A 566 10.43 13.12 -17.59
N LYS A 567 10.86 13.06 -18.86
CA LYS A 567 12.17 13.55 -19.32
C LYS A 567 12.37 15.03 -19.04
N THR A 568 11.34 15.85 -19.27
CA THR A 568 11.37 17.30 -18.98
C THR A 568 11.59 17.54 -17.49
N ASN A 569 10.83 16.86 -16.62
CA ASN A 569 10.96 16.97 -15.18
C ASN A 569 12.36 16.54 -14.69
N ARG A 570 12.88 15.43 -15.21
CA ARG A 570 14.20 14.91 -14.83
C ARG A 570 15.33 15.84 -15.30
N LYS A 571 15.28 16.35 -16.53
CA LYS A 571 16.24 17.33 -17.04
C LYS A 571 16.23 18.62 -16.21
N ALA A 572 15.05 19.14 -15.88
CA ALA A 572 14.94 20.34 -15.03
C ALA A 572 15.57 20.15 -13.64
N ALA A 573 15.40 18.97 -13.04
CA ALA A 573 16.05 18.62 -11.77
C ALA A 573 17.60 18.57 -11.92
N ILE A 574 18.11 17.98 -13.00
CA ILE A 574 19.55 17.92 -13.32
C ILE A 574 20.12 19.34 -13.53
N ASP A 575 19.43 20.18 -14.31
CA ASP A 575 19.88 21.54 -14.63
C ASP A 575 19.92 22.42 -13.37
N THR A 576 18.95 22.23 -12.48
CA THR A 576 18.93 22.90 -11.17
C THR A 576 20.08 22.40 -10.30
N ALA A 577 20.31 21.09 -10.22
CA ALA A 577 21.38 20.50 -9.43
C ALA A 577 22.79 20.83 -9.97
N THR A 578 22.95 21.08 -11.26
CA THR A 578 24.25 21.48 -11.85
C THR A 578 24.77 22.78 -11.20
N LYS A 579 23.85 23.67 -10.80
CA LYS A 579 24.12 24.96 -10.14
C LYS A 579 24.30 24.84 -8.62
N ALA A 580 24.00 23.68 -8.03
CA ALA A 580 24.10 23.45 -6.59
C ALA A 580 25.56 23.45 -6.10
N SER A 581 25.80 23.96 -4.90
CA SER A 581 27.12 23.97 -4.27
C SER A 581 27.25 22.85 -3.24
N ARG A 582 26.22 22.66 -2.42
CA ARG A 582 26.18 21.65 -1.35
C ARG A 582 25.15 20.56 -1.63
N PHE A 583 25.60 19.31 -1.66
CA PHE A 583 24.77 18.14 -1.89
C PHE A 583 24.50 17.33 -0.63
N GLY A 584 23.33 16.73 -0.55
CA GLY A 584 23.02 15.68 0.42
C GLY A 584 23.04 14.32 -0.27
N LEU A 585 23.99 13.46 0.10
CA LEU A 585 24.10 12.10 -0.40
C LEU A 585 23.36 11.15 0.54
N ILE A 586 22.18 10.70 0.13
CA ILE A 586 21.34 9.81 0.93
C ILE A 586 21.69 8.36 0.59
N LEU A 587 22.18 7.61 1.58
CA LEU A 587 22.35 6.16 1.47
C LEU A 587 21.14 5.47 2.11
N GLY A 588 20.37 4.75 1.28
CA GLY A 588 19.21 3.98 1.73
C GLY A 588 19.61 2.87 2.71
N THR A 589 18.93 2.79 3.85
CA THR A 589 19.15 1.78 4.88
C THR A 589 18.00 0.79 5.04
N LEU A 590 16.90 0.97 4.30
CA LEU A 590 15.83 -0.01 4.22
C LEU A 590 16.32 -1.24 3.45
N GLY A 591 16.47 -2.34 4.19
CA GLY A 591 17.08 -3.59 3.72
C GLY A 591 18.44 -3.37 3.03
N ARG A 592 18.50 -3.70 1.74
CA ARG A 592 19.72 -3.66 0.91
C ARG A 592 19.60 -2.69 -0.27
N GLN A 593 18.67 -1.73 -0.23
CA GLN A 593 18.49 -0.75 -1.31
C GLN A 593 19.74 0.12 -1.55
N GLY A 594 20.40 0.54 -0.48
CA GLY A 594 21.59 1.38 -0.56
C GLY A 594 22.85 0.60 -0.91
N SER A 595 23.72 1.24 -1.71
CA SER A 595 25.01 0.67 -2.12
C SER A 595 26.16 1.57 -1.67
N PRO A 596 26.94 1.15 -0.65
CA PRO A 596 28.16 1.86 -0.24
C PRO A 596 29.16 2.01 -1.39
N LYS A 597 29.22 1.05 -2.31
CA LYS A 597 30.04 1.11 -3.52
C LYS A 597 29.64 2.30 -4.39
N VAL A 598 28.36 2.41 -4.74
CA VAL A 598 27.85 3.53 -5.56
C VAL A 598 28.02 4.86 -4.84
N LEU A 599 27.80 4.90 -3.52
CA LEU A 599 28.05 6.10 -2.72
C LEU A 599 29.50 6.57 -2.84
N ASN A 600 30.47 5.65 -2.68
CA ASN A 600 31.88 5.99 -2.76
C ASN A 600 32.28 6.49 -4.16
N GLU A 601 31.78 5.86 -5.23
CA GLU A 601 31.98 6.32 -6.61
C GLU A 601 31.47 7.76 -6.81
N ILE A 602 30.27 8.08 -6.30
CA ILE A 602 29.70 9.43 -6.39
C ILE A 602 30.53 10.43 -5.57
N LYS A 603 30.98 10.05 -4.37
CA LYS A 603 31.85 10.90 -3.54
C LYS A 603 33.14 11.25 -4.25
N GLU A 604 33.81 10.28 -4.86
CA GLU A 604 35.05 10.52 -5.61
C GLU A 604 34.85 11.49 -6.77
N LYS A 605 33.74 11.36 -7.50
CA LYS A 605 33.38 12.27 -8.60
C LYS A 605 33.06 13.67 -8.11
N MET A 606 32.28 13.80 -7.02
CA MET A 606 31.98 15.11 -6.42
C MET A 606 33.23 15.83 -5.91
N LEU A 607 34.18 15.10 -5.32
CA LEU A 607 35.47 15.67 -4.90
C LEU A 607 36.26 16.19 -6.09
N LYS A 608 36.32 15.45 -7.21
CA LYS A 608 36.97 15.89 -8.46
C LYS A 608 36.31 17.13 -9.06
N SER A 609 34.99 17.27 -8.91
CA SER A 609 34.21 18.42 -9.39
C SER A 609 34.13 19.58 -8.38
N ASN A 610 34.89 19.54 -7.27
CA ASN A 610 34.87 20.55 -6.20
C ASN A 610 33.47 20.86 -5.65
N LYS A 611 32.61 19.85 -5.49
CA LYS A 611 31.28 19.99 -4.86
C LYS A 611 31.33 19.62 -3.39
N GLU A 612 30.71 20.43 -2.53
CA GLU A 612 30.54 20.09 -1.12
C GLU A 612 29.43 19.04 -0.95
N PHE A 613 29.59 18.10 -0.03
CA PHE A 613 28.52 17.15 0.27
C PHE A 613 28.52 16.66 1.72
N VAL A 614 27.35 16.19 2.16
CA VAL A 614 27.15 15.48 3.43
C VAL A 614 26.49 14.14 3.16
N THR A 615 26.92 13.07 3.84
CA THR A 615 26.27 11.75 3.75
C THR A 615 25.21 11.61 4.81
N ILE A 616 24.02 11.14 4.43
CA ILE A 616 22.88 10.94 5.32
C ILE A 616 22.38 9.50 5.16
N LEU A 617 22.12 8.82 6.28
CA LEU A 617 21.51 7.50 6.28
C LEU A 617 20.02 7.64 6.54
N MET A 618 19.18 7.03 5.69
CA MET A 618 17.73 7.07 5.83
C MET A 618 17.14 5.73 5.43
N SER A 619 16.20 5.18 6.20
CA SER A 619 15.44 3.99 5.81
C SER A 619 14.44 4.38 4.74
N GLU A 620 13.59 5.34 5.07
CA GLU A 620 12.57 5.92 4.19
C GLU A 620 12.88 7.39 3.91
N ILE A 621 12.62 7.83 2.68
CA ILE A 621 12.96 9.16 2.19
C ILE A 621 11.68 9.97 1.97
N PHE A 622 11.38 10.89 2.88
CA PHE A 622 10.19 11.73 2.84
C PHE A 622 10.51 13.20 2.53
N PRO A 623 9.69 13.90 1.73
CA PRO A 623 9.88 15.32 1.44
C PRO A 623 9.97 16.19 2.69
N THR A 624 9.10 15.97 3.67
CA THR A 624 9.06 16.71 4.93
C THR A 624 10.34 16.55 5.73
N LYS A 625 10.95 15.37 5.72
CA LYS A 625 12.22 15.09 6.42
C LYS A 625 13.39 15.82 5.74
N LEU A 626 13.47 15.80 4.41
CA LEU A 626 14.53 16.49 3.68
C LEU A 626 14.41 18.02 3.80
N ALA A 627 13.19 18.55 3.89
CA ALA A 627 12.93 19.98 4.07
C ALA A 627 13.52 20.57 5.37
N LEU A 628 13.77 19.74 6.40
CA LEU A 628 14.40 20.15 7.66
C LEU A 628 15.90 20.48 7.51
N MET A 629 16.51 20.23 6.35
CA MET A 629 17.92 20.48 6.08
C MET A 629 18.11 21.52 4.96
N PRO A 630 17.67 22.79 5.18
CA PRO A 630 17.60 23.81 4.15
C PRO A 630 18.97 24.23 3.59
N SER A 631 20.08 23.90 4.25
CA SER A 631 21.43 24.17 3.75
C SER A 631 21.89 23.26 2.61
N VAL A 632 21.20 22.15 2.34
CA VAL A 632 21.50 21.25 1.21
C VAL A 632 20.82 21.77 -0.03
N ASP A 633 21.53 22.05 -1.12
CA ASP A 633 20.97 22.64 -2.35
C ASP A 633 20.30 21.59 -3.25
N ALA A 634 20.85 20.38 -3.28
CA ALA A 634 20.37 19.27 -4.10
C ALA A 634 20.60 17.93 -3.40
N TRP A 635 19.71 16.97 -3.64
CA TRP A 635 19.76 15.65 -3.05
C TRP A 635 20.13 14.61 -4.11
N VAL A 636 20.92 13.62 -3.70
CA VAL A 636 21.20 12.41 -4.49
C VAL A 636 20.83 11.23 -3.63
N GLN A 637 19.88 10.41 -4.07
CA GLN A 637 19.49 9.21 -3.36
C GLN A 637 20.15 7.98 -3.98
N ILE A 638 20.83 7.20 -3.15
CA ILE A 638 21.35 5.87 -3.44
C ILE A 638 20.45 4.88 -2.69
N ALA A 639 19.21 4.75 -3.16
CA ALA A 639 18.17 3.89 -2.62
C ALA A 639 17.25 3.39 -3.78
N CYS A 640 15.93 3.52 -3.67
CA CYS A 640 14.99 3.21 -4.73
C CYS A 640 14.96 4.29 -5.84
N PRO A 641 15.32 3.98 -7.11
CA PRO A 641 15.31 4.96 -8.22
C PRO A 641 13.96 5.63 -8.45
N ARG A 642 12.85 4.94 -8.16
CA ARG A 642 11.48 5.44 -8.38
C ARG A 642 11.11 6.62 -7.47
N LEU A 643 11.81 6.82 -6.35
CA LEU A 643 11.64 8.02 -5.52
C LEU A 643 11.97 9.30 -6.28
N SER A 644 13.04 9.27 -7.07
CA SER A 644 13.39 10.39 -7.93
C SER A 644 12.45 10.49 -9.12
N ILE A 645 12.19 9.38 -9.81
CA ILE A 645 11.45 9.37 -11.07
C ILE A 645 9.98 9.78 -10.87
N ASP A 646 9.29 9.18 -9.90
CA ASP A 646 7.84 9.38 -9.70
C ASP A 646 7.56 10.51 -8.71
N TRP A 647 8.34 10.58 -7.63
CA TRP A 647 8.06 11.46 -6.50
C TRP A 647 8.97 12.69 -6.46
N GLY A 648 9.88 12.85 -7.43
CA GLY A 648 10.89 13.91 -7.42
C GLY A 648 10.32 15.33 -7.32
N LEU A 649 9.12 15.57 -7.86
CA LEU A 649 8.44 16.88 -7.79
C LEU A 649 7.83 17.18 -6.42
N ALA A 650 7.63 16.17 -5.56
CA ALA A 650 7.15 16.38 -4.20
C ALA A 650 8.22 16.99 -3.28
N PHE A 651 9.50 16.97 -3.69
CA PHE A 651 10.61 17.53 -2.94
C PHE A 651 10.84 18.99 -3.31
N SER A 652 11.04 19.84 -2.31
CA SER A 652 11.31 21.28 -2.49
C SER A 652 12.65 21.58 -3.17
N LYS A 653 13.53 20.58 -3.24
CA LYS A 653 14.86 20.65 -3.86
C LYS A 653 15.06 19.42 -4.74
N PRO A 654 15.86 19.51 -5.82
CA PRO A 654 15.99 18.41 -6.77
C PRO A 654 16.50 17.15 -6.09
N LEU A 655 15.78 16.04 -6.27
CA LEU A 655 16.16 14.70 -5.82
C LEU A 655 16.57 13.85 -7.01
N LEU A 656 17.87 13.60 -7.14
CA LEU A 656 18.48 12.89 -8.26
C LEU A 656 18.71 11.41 -7.97
N THR A 657 18.62 10.59 -9.02
CA THR A 657 19.15 9.23 -9.03
C THR A 657 20.68 9.23 -9.17
N PRO A 658 21.34 8.09 -8.92
CA PRO A 658 22.78 7.94 -9.17
C PRO A 658 23.17 8.19 -10.64
N TYR A 659 22.33 7.82 -11.60
CA TYR A 659 22.58 8.11 -13.02
C TYR A 659 22.56 9.62 -13.29
N GLU A 660 21.54 10.31 -12.77
CA GLU A 660 21.33 11.74 -13.04
C GLU A 660 22.40 12.64 -12.43
N ILE A 661 22.94 12.29 -11.25
CA ILE A 661 24.08 13.04 -10.71
C ILE A 661 25.33 12.88 -11.58
N ASN A 662 25.54 11.72 -12.21
CA ASN A 662 26.64 11.55 -13.15
C ASN A 662 26.45 12.41 -14.40
N VAL A 663 25.19 12.61 -14.85
CA VAL A 663 24.87 13.56 -15.92
C VAL A 663 25.14 15.00 -15.47
N ALA A 664 24.68 15.39 -14.27
CA ALA A 664 24.90 16.74 -13.72
C ALA A 664 26.39 17.08 -13.53
N LEU A 665 27.22 16.08 -13.18
CA LEU A 665 28.67 16.22 -13.05
C LEU A 665 29.41 16.10 -14.39
N LYS A 666 28.71 15.86 -15.51
CA LYS A 666 29.27 15.65 -16.86
C LYS A 666 30.18 14.43 -16.99
N GLU A 667 29.95 13.42 -16.15
CA GLU A 667 30.66 12.13 -16.20
C GLU A 667 30.04 11.18 -17.24
N VAL A 668 28.77 11.39 -17.58
CA VAL A 668 28.05 10.69 -18.64
C VAL A 668 27.09 11.65 -19.35
N GLU A 669 26.85 11.43 -20.64
CA GLU A 669 25.85 12.18 -21.39
C GLU A 669 24.43 11.72 -21.05
N TRP A 670 23.46 12.62 -21.23
CA TRP A 670 22.05 12.28 -21.12
C TRP A 670 21.66 11.28 -22.21
N MET A 671 21.10 10.14 -21.81
CA MET A 671 20.61 9.08 -22.67
C MET A 671 19.14 9.34 -23.07
N ASP A 672 18.83 9.15 -24.36
CA ASP A 672 17.45 9.28 -24.87
C ASP A 672 16.50 8.22 -24.30
N LYS A 673 17.01 6.99 -24.10
CA LYS A 673 16.32 5.94 -23.35
C LYS A 673 16.79 6.02 -21.90
N TYR A 674 15.88 6.36 -21.01
CA TYR A 674 16.20 6.50 -19.60
C TYR A 674 16.56 5.12 -19.02
N PRO A 675 17.72 4.97 -18.36
CA PRO A 675 18.19 3.67 -17.91
C PRO A 675 17.38 3.17 -16.71
N MET A 676 16.75 1.99 -16.87
CA MET A 676 16.10 1.23 -15.79
C MET A 676 16.89 -0.05 -15.54
N ASP A 677 18.15 0.10 -15.12
CA ASP A 677 19.16 -0.99 -15.08
C ASP A 677 19.78 -1.17 -13.70
N PHE A 678 19.13 -0.68 -12.64
CA PHE A 678 19.77 -0.51 -11.33
C PHE A 678 20.36 -1.81 -10.75
N TYR A 679 19.67 -2.95 -10.86
CA TYR A 679 20.21 -4.24 -10.45
C TYR A 679 20.69 -5.12 -11.61
N ALA A 680 20.74 -4.60 -12.83
CA ALA A 680 21.18 -5.38 -13.98
C ALA A 680 22.69 -5.70 -13.90
N TYR A 681 23.07 -6.94 -14.23
CA TYR A 681 24.48 -7.30 -14.40
C TYR A 681 25.13 -6.61 -15.60
N GLU A 682 24.32 -6.28 -16.62
CA GLU A 682 24.72 -5.54 -17.81
C GLU A 682 24.45 -4.04 -17.67
N SER A 683 24.43 -3.52 -16.44
CA SER A 683 24.24 -2.09 -16.17
C SER A 683 25.22 -1.23 -16.97
N LEU A 684 24.77 -0.04 -17.35
CA LEU A 684 25.42 0.86 -18.29
C LEU A 684 26.54 1.69 -17.67
N GLY A 685 26.61 1.77 -16.34
CA GLY A 685 27.69 2.50 -15.67
C GLY A 685 27.77 2.32 -14.16
N ALA A 686 28.82 2.92 -13.58
CA ALA A 686 29.18 2.81 -12.15
C ALA A 686 28.17 3.45 -11.17
N TRP A 687 27.05 3.99 -11.68
CA TRP A 687 25.94 4.47 -10.88
C TRP A 687 25.04 3.35 -10.35
N THR A 688 25.28 2.10 -10.73
CA THR A 688 24.51 0.94 -10.28
C THR A 688 25.33 0.01 -9.37
N PRO A 689 24.70 -0.71 -8.43
CA PRO A 689 25.35 -1.69 -7.57
C PRO A 689 26.14 -2.78 -8.33
N ASN A 690 25.54 -3.33 -9.40
CA ASN A 690 26.05 -4.52 -10.08
C ASN A 690 27.04 -4.23 -11.21
N PHE A 691 27.30 -2.96 -11.53
CA PHE A 691 28.29 -2.58 -12.54
C PHE A 691 29.66 -3.18 -12.27
N LYS A 692 30.23 -3.80 -13.30
CA LYS A 692 31.63 -4.22 -13.32
C LYS A 692 32.32 -3.49 -14.47
N PRO A 693 33.40 -2.72 -14.21
CA PRO A 693 34.16 -2.12 -15.30
C PRO A 693 34.67 -3.23 -16.23
N LYS A 694 34.57 -3.01 -17.54
CA LYS A 694 35.14 -3.95 -18.52
C LYS A 694 36.63 -4.08 -18.21
N CYS A 695 37.10 -5.28 -17.85
CA CYS A 695 38.53 -5.51 -17.69
C CYS A 695 39.22 -5.08 -18.98
N GLU A 696 40.10 -4.08 -18.90
CA GLU A 696 41.05 -3.83 -19.96
C GLU A 696 41.81 -5.14 -20.18
N LYS A 697 41.68 -5.72 -21.37
CA LYS A 697 42.57 -6.81 -21.78
C LYS A 697 43.98 -6.24 -21.63
N LYS A 698 44.74 -6.69 -20.62
CA LYS A 698 46.16 -6.38 -20.49
C LYS A 698 46.76 -6.61 -21.87
N LYS A 699 47.27 -5.54 -22.51
CA LYS A 699 48.08 -5.65 -23.71
C LYS A 699 49.10 -6.74 -23.44
N THR A 700 49.00 -7.84 -24.18
CA THR A 700 50.02 -8.87 -24.21
C THR A 700 51.32 -8.14 -24.52
N ILE A 701 52.21 -8.06 -23.54
CA ILE A 701 53.57 -7.58 -23.77
C ILE A 701 54.19 -8.67 -24.63
N ASP A 702 54.36 -8.39 -25.91
CA ASP A 702 55.19 -9.20 -26.80
C ASP A 702 56.57 -9.30 -26.17
N ARG A 703 56.87 -10.47 -25.59
CA ARG A 703 58.24 -10.86 -25.28
C ARG A 703 58.91 -11.19 -26.61
N LYS A 704 59.70 -10.26 -27.12
CA LYS A 704 60.79 -10.55 -28.07
C LYS A 704 61.85 -11.42 -27.41
#